data_AF-A0A5K7ZKN4-F1
#
_entry.id   AF-A0A5K7ZKN4-F1
#
_cell.length_a   1.000
_cell.length_b   1.000
_cell.length_c   1.000
_cell.angle_alpha   90.00
_cell.angle_beta   90.00
_cell.angle_gamma   90.00
#
_symmetry.space_group_name_H-M   'P 1'
#
loop_
_entity.id
_entity.type
_entity.pdbx_description
1 polymer ?
#
loop_
_entity_poly.entity_id
_entity_poly.type
_entity_poly.pdbx_seq_one_letter_code
_entity_poly.pdbx_strand_id
1 'polypeptide(L)'
;MRYVVKSGDTLSAIARDHGYASWRDIYYHDSNEEFRRKRPNPDLIYPGDELNLPDRESPVEPPPETPPETPPAVPPATVNPGGYNLFWMHPIPGDLVVTPMARRSQNTIDTAAGIDALIVYPAFLTPAIVVADQHVELLVLTKGQTLLITQVNRQLKISPGLDSRKIFNTAPLFSDLNSDPIRVTEISLNNGEFIKTPTSFVGNIDARAMTLFSDKGYTKLFQVSLDHRCLLNASGSSRNFNTQTEGKWNGRTHYDEIIREVLDAMNGVSIPERGRYAFRISGDDVSPGQVSLDDPIQAYHPVFYHRSMNYTDIAHISDIHISARHQILAQSPARVIEYEVAGAESDLDVSPPIGTMLNRSSRNVKRILDRVGAATANALFVGGDIIDFIPNVSVPHQQQRRVREVWNAVALDDNYRHRYQNFIDFVSFYSLILDFCRRFQKPAFALTGNHDCYNDAYGISPRVLGVRANEGIAADHNLTLYEAILAFGRTYDELKSQSMFTPAMFNWFYAVLTPFADFAIKLPHQVLVGMAWGEEEDLLDVPLTNHGFGHLPRSDNAISARQLRVLEDAVNTGKKVILSSHFTFASYIEHIPMSSTEEGDIEFETTGEYGDHDMGTFETNRKRLYEQLIGLQRKIQCIVTGHSHRRGIYFIRDVDYTFDNSVKTWYYDFGSLPGLQQTLETQGRQQLLEPIIIVSDSGGPVPRYNWNGEFNGWGSSPPGGTLVNFAGNGAVSTVQTLSSGVKPRFVVALDYLDLIAEQTVLETVQSDDFSARDEARGRVRAYRFQVDFSDAVASLRLRVRGMRMYLHNQGWAKVEFSWNVSAARWELTGNNARNFRRFFRGYRGREMFLAIQLTSDIGWVDQWYEINQGGWWTFECEVERQPVSSIPIIGPLVTNTYRYSIFRIFRQPGGDHTDRGPSEFPDFAIRETLPKYT
;
A
#
# COMPACT_ATOMS: atom_id res chain seq x y z
N MET A 1 -2.24 33.29 -33.94
CA MET A 1 -3.45 33.97 -34.52
C MET A 1 -3.89 35.19 -33.69
N ARG A 2 -4.40 36.28 -34.29
CA ARG A 2 -5.06 37.39 -33.55
C ARG A 2 -6.57 37.18 -33.42
N TYR A 3 -7.12 37.45 -32.24
CA TYR A 3 -8.54 37.37 -31.92
C TYR A 3 -9.02 38.70 -31.34
N VAL A 4 -10.12 39.23 -31.87
CA VAL A 4 -10.74 40.45 -31.35
C VAL A 4 -11.95 40.04 -30.51
N VAL A 5 -11.91 40.39 -29.22
CA VAL A 5 -12.97 40.10 -28.25
C VAL A 5 -14.29 40.72 -28.72
N LYS A 6 -15.37 39.95 -28.65
CA LYS A 6 -16.74 40.32 -28.99
C LYS A 6 -17.60 40.41 -27.74
N SER A 7 -18.79 41.00 -27.87
CA SER A 7 -19.75 41.05 -26.77
C SER A 7 -20.22 39.64 -26.42
N GLY A 8 -20.07 39.25 -25.15
CA GLY A 8 -20.41 37.92 -24.64
C GLY A 8 -19.20 36.97 -24.50
N ASP A 9 -18.03 37.35 -24.99
CA ASP A 9 -16.83 36.52 -24.84
C ASP A 9 -16.32 36.52 -23.39
N THR A 10 -15.73 35.39 -23.01
CA THR A 10 -14.86 35.26 -21.83
C THR A 10 -13.54 34.61 -22.26
N LEU A 11 -12.45 34.84 -21.52
CA LEU A 11 -11.17 34.20 -21.85
C LEU A 11 -11.26 32.67 -21.81
N SER A 12 -12.09 32.11 -20.91
CA SER A 12 -12.36 30.66 -20.83
C SER A 12 -13.13 30.15 -22.04
N ALA A 13 -14.14 30.89 -22.53
CA ALA A 13 -14.86 30.53 -23.75
C ALA A 13 -13.95 30.61 -24.97
N ILE A 14 -13.16 31.67 -25.11
CA ILE A 14 -12.18 31.81 -26.20
C ILE A 14 -11.14 30.69 -26.11
N ALA A 15 -10.64 30.35 -24.91
CA ALA A 15 -9.74 29.23 -24.71
C ALA A 15 -10.34 27.93 -25.22
N ARG A 16 -11.54 27.56 -24.76
CA ARG A 16 -12.23 26.35 -25.17
C ARG A 16 -12.54 26.31 -26.66
N ASP A 17 -13.11 27.38 -27.21
CA ASP A 17 -13.55 27.46 -28.61
C ASP A 17 -12.37 27.40 -29.57
N HIS A 18 -11.21 27.86 -29.12
CA HIS A 18 -9.98 27.72 -29.87
C HIS A 18 -9.21 26.44 -29.49
N GLY A 19 -9.54 25.74 -28.39
CA GLY A 19 -9.04 24.43 -27.93
C GLY A 19 -7.88 24.41 -26.90
N TYR A 20 -7.67 25.49 -26.14
CA TYR A 20 -6.64 25.60 -25.10
C TYR A 20 -7.14 24.94 -23.81
N ALA A 21 -6.22 24.36 -23.03
CA ALA A 21 -6.56 23.66 -21.79
C ALA A 21 -7.05 24.64 -20.71
N SER A 22 -6.52 25.85 -20.72
CA SER A 22 -6.92 26.91 -19.80
C SER A 22 -6.89 28.28 -20.46
N TRP A 23 -7.73 29.20 -19.98
CA TRP A 23 -7.61 30.62 -20.32
C TRP A 23 -6.25 31.22 -19.94
N ARG A 24 -5.56 30.61 -18.96
CA ARG A 24 -4.21 30.98 -18.54
C ARG A 24 -3.19 30.86 -19.68
N ASP A 25 -3.37 29.89 -20.57
CA ASP A 25 -2.51 29.64 -21.74
C ASP A 25 -2.58 30.81 -22.74
N ILE A 26 -3.71 31.53 -22.77
CA ILE A 26 -3.88 32.74 -23.56
C ILE A 26 -3.39 33.95 -22.75
N TYR A 27 -3.91 34.12 -21.53
CA TYR A 27 -3.72 35.35 -20.77
C TYR A 27 -2.27 35.59 -20.37
N TYR A 28 -1.55 34.56 -19.93
CA TYR A 28 -0.15 34.67 -19.48
C TYR A 28 0.89 34.51 -20.59
N HIS A 29 0.48 34.22 -21.82
CA HIS A 29 1.41 34.13 -22.95
C HIS A 29 2.12 35.46 -23.22
N ASP A 30 3.42 35.43 -23.51
CA ASP A 30 4.24 36.65 -23.67
C ASP A 30 3.69 37.61 -24.73
N SER A 31 3.11 37.09 -25.80
CA SER A 31 2.46 37.91 -26.85
C SER A 31 1.23 38.70 -26.40
N ASN A 32 0.73 38.47 -25.18
CA ASN A 32 -0.39 39.20 -24.57
C ASN A 32 0.05 40.12 -23.43
N GLU A 33 1.35 40.42 -23.29
CA GLU A 33 1.85 41.34 -22.26
C GLU A 33 1.16 42.72 -22.31
N GLU A 34 1.02 43.32 -23.50
CA GLU A 34 0.30 44.60 -23.64
C GLU A 34 -1.17 44.50 -23.24
N PHE A 35 -1.82 43.37 -23.56
CA PHE A 35 -3.18 43.10 -23.15
C PHE A 35 -3.30 42.98 -21.63
N ARG A 36 -2.40 42.23 -20.96
CA ARG A 36 -2.34 42.15 -19.49
C ARG A 36 -2.08 43.50 -18.84
N ARG A 37 -1.25 44.35 -19.45
CA ARG A 37 -1.01 45.71 -18.94
C ARG A 37 -2.27 46.58 -19.02
N LYS A 38 -3.06 46.40 -20.09
CA LYS A 38 -4.34 47.09 -20.31
C LYS A 38 -5.48 46.53 -19.44
N ARG A 39 -5.47 45.22 -19.19
CA ARG A 39 -6.45 44.45 -18.41
C ARG A 39 -5.72 43.59 -17.38
N PRO A 40 -5.31 44.13 -16.22
CA PRO A 40 -4.58 43.36 -15.21
C PRO A 40 -5.42 42.28 -14.51
N ASN A 41 -6.74 42.42 -14.57
CA ASN A 41 -7.68 41.40 -14.13
C ASN A 41 -8.17 40.60 -15.35
N PRO A 42 -7.86 39.30 -15.44
CA PRO A 42 -8.27 38.45 -16.57
C PRO A 42 -9.78 38.29 -16.70
N ASP A 43 -10.55 38.51 -15.64
CA ASP A 43 -12.01 38.41 -15.66
C ASP A 43 -12.69 39.64 -16.30
N LEU A 44 -11.91 40.67 -16.67
CA LEU A 44 -12.42 41.92 -17.23
C LEU A 44 -11.88 42.15 -18.65
N ILE A 45 -12.53 41.55 -19.64
CA ILE A 45 -12.26 41.77 -21.06
C ILE A 45 -13.42 42.54 -21.71
N TYR A 46 -13.13 43.38 -22.70
CA TYR A 46 -14.15 44.22 -23.36
C TYR A 46 -14.18 43.98 -24.87
N PRO A 47 -15.35 44.10 -25.51
CA PRO A 47 -15.45 44.05 -26.96
C PRO A 47 -14.48 45.03 -27.64
N GLY A 48 -13.71 44.55 -28.61
CA GLY A 48 -12.65 45.29 -29.29
C GLY A 48 -11.26 45.17 -28.67
N ASP A 49 -11.11 44.48 -27.53
CA ASP A 49 -9.78 44.11 -27.05
C ASP A 49 -9.14 43.06 -28.00
N GLU A 50 -7.83 43.17 -28.25
CA GLU A 50 -7.08 42.25 -29.11
C GLU A 50 -6.28 41.26 -28.26
N LEU A 51 -6.45 39.97 -28.54
CA LEU A 51 -5.70 38.85 -27.95
C LEU A 51 -4.87 38.18 -29.05
N ASN A 52 -3.59 37.96 -28.79
CA ASN A 52 -2.77 37.05 -29.57
C ASN A 52 -2.97 35.64 -29.02
N LEU A 53 -3.70 34.79 -29.75
CA LEU A 53 -3.80 33.37 -29.48
C LEU A 53 -2.52 32.69 -30.00
N PRO A 54 -1.64 32.17 -29.13
CA PRO A 54 -0.38 31.57 -29.56
C PRO A 54 -0.66 30.36 -30.45
N ASP A 55 0.04 30.23 -31.57
CA ASP A 55 -0.16 29.11 -32.47
C ASP A 55 0.10 27.82 -31.68
N ARG A 56 -0.89 26.93 -31.65
CA ARG A 56 -0.65 25.60 -31.11
C ARG A 56 0.35 24.94 -32.01
N GLU A 57 1.43 24.44 -31.43
CA GLU A 57 2.18 23.39 -32.10
C GLU A 57 1.14 22.33 -32.50
N SER A 58 1.08 22.01 -33.80
CA SER A 58 0.31 20.87 -34.32
C SER A 58 0.63 19.64 -33.47
N PRO A 59 -0.22 18.59 -33.35
CA PRO A 59 0.07 17.44 -32.50
C PRO A 59 1.45 16.88 -32.85
N VAL A 60 2.44 17.30 -32.06
CA VAL A 60 3.78 16.76 -32.09
C VAL A 60 3.58 15.41 -31.42
N GLU A 61 3.87 14.35 -32.16
CA GLU A 61 4.16 13.04 -31.59
C GLU A 61 4.93 13.28 -30.27
N PRO A 62 4.40 12.83 -29.12
CA PRO A 62 4.68 13.43 -27.82
C PRO A 62 6.18 13.68 -27.65
N PRO A 63 6.61 14.92 -27.36
CA PRO A 63 8.01 15.16 -27.04
C PRO A 63 8.37 14.27 -25.83
N PRO A 64 9.54 13.62 -25.84
CA PRO A 64 9.95 12.77 -24.73
C PRO A 64 9.82 13.58 -23.45
N GLU A 65 9.15 13.00 -22.46
CA GLU A 65 8.95 13.59 -21.13
C GLU A 65 10.24 14.27 -20.69
N THR A 66 10.15 15.52 -20.22
CA THR A 66 11.22 16.14 -19.43
C THR A 66 11.67 15.08 -18.42
N PRO A 67 12.94 14.65 -18.44
CA PRO A 67 13.37 13.55 -17.60
C PRO A 67 12.95 13.88 -16.16
N PRO A 68 12.38 12.93 -15.41
CA PRO A 68 12.25 13.10 -13.97
C PRO A 68 13.59 13.62 -13.44
N GLU A 69 13.53 14.54 -12.47
CA GLU A 69 14.67 14.98 -11.67
C GLU A 69 15.66 13.82 -11.60
N THR A 70 16.83 13.98 -12.27
CA THR A 70 17.70 12.84 -12.59
C THR A 70 17.76 11.96 -11.36
N PRO A 71 17.29 10.69 -11.42
CA PRO A 71 17.48 9.78 -10.32
C PRO A 71 18.95 9.90 -9.91
N PRO A 72 19.27 10.03 -8.61
CA PRO A 72 20.65 10.16 -8.15
C PRO A 72 21.47 9.18 -8.97
N ALA A 73 22.47 9.70 -9.69
CA ALA A 73 23.17 8.98 -10.76
C ALA A 73 23.33 7.53 -10.35
N VAL A 74 22.63 6.63 -11.07
CA VAL A 74 22.63 5.20 -10.78
C VAL A 74 24.10 4.82 -10.61
N PRO A 75 24.54 4.42 -9.40
CA PRO A 75 25.89 3.93 -9.22
C PRO A 75 26.07 2.85 -10.28
N PRO A 76 27.19 2.83 -11.03
CA PRO A 76 27.36 1.94 -12.17
C PRO A 76 26.87 0.56 -11.78
N ALA A 77 25.84 0.10 -12.49
CA ALA A 77 25.10 -1.11 -12.20
C ALA A 77 26.08 -2.18 -11.75
N THR A 78 26.00 -2.57 -10.48
CA THR A 78 26.56 -3.83 -10.03
C THR A 78 26.09 -4.86 -11.04
N VAL A 79 27.03 -5.55 -11.69
CA VAL A 79 26.77 -6.54 -12.74
C VAL A 79 25.55 -7.37 -12.34
N ASN A 80 24.40 -7.09 -12.96
CA ASN A 80 23.15 -7.71 -12.55
C ASN A 80 23.34 -9.23 -12.60
N PRO A 81 22.93 -9.97 -11.56
CA PRO A 81 22.94 -11.40 -11.62
C PRO A 81 22.16 -11.85 -12.86
N GLY A 82 22.66 -12.88 -13.54
CA GLY A 82 21.86 -13.51 -14.58
C GLY A 82 20.68 -14.18 -13.90
N GLY A 83 19.47 -13.65 -14.08
CA GLY A 83 18.25 -14.35 -13.72
C GLY A 83 17.98 -15.44 -14.74
N TYR A 84 17.60 -16.63 -14.29
CA TYR A 84 17.26 -17.78 -15.12
C TYR A 84 15.95 -18.38 -14.64
N ASN A 85 15.15 -18.91 -15.56
CA ASN A 85 13.97 -19.71 -15.26
C ASN A 85 14.22 -21.17 -15.62
N LEU A 86 14.06 -22.06 -14.66
CA LEU A 86 14.14 -23.50 -14.89
C LEU A 86 12.75 -24.03 -15.21
N PHE A 87 12.67 -25.07 -16.05
CA PHE A 87 11.40 -25.74 -16.31
C PHE A 87 11.61 -27.19 -16.74
N TRP A 88 10.62 -28.02 -16.43
CA TRP A 88 10.62 -29.44 -16.79
C TRP A 88 9.84 -29.67 -18.09
N MET A 89 10.53 -30.14 -19.12
CA MET A 89 9.94 -30.41 -20.43
C MET A 89 9.34 -31.82 -20.48
N HIS A 90 8.02 -31.92 -20.57
CA HIS A 90 7.29 -33.17 -20.80
C HIS A 90 5.94 -32.92 -21.50
N PRO A 91 5.51 -33.75 -22.48
CA PRO A 91 6.32 -34.78 -23.15
C PRO A 91 7.45 -34.14 -23.96
N ILE A 92 8.50 -34.92 -24.26
CA ILE A 92 9.59 -34.43 -25.12
C ILE A 92 9.02 -34.27 -26.54
N PRO A 93 9.08 -33.07 -27.15
CA PRO A 93 8.60 -32.86 -28.52
C PRO A 93 9.20 -33.86 -29.52
N GLY A 94 8.39 -34.38 -30.43
CA GLY A 94 8.79 -35.46 -31.35
C GLY A 94 9.97 -35.12 -32.26
N ASP A 95 10.13 -33.84 -32.60
CA ASP A 95 11.26 -33.26 -33.36
C ASP A 95 12.56 -33.16 -32.54
N LEU A 96 12.47 -33.22 -31.20
CA LEU A 96 13.61 -33.28 -30.27
C LEU A 96 13.95 -34.70 -29.83
N VAL A 97 13.17 -35.70 -30.26
CA VAL A 97 13.51 -37.11 -30.08
C VAL A 97 14.63 -37.45 -31.06
N VAL A 98 15.88 -37.34 -30.61
CA VAL A 98 17.04 -37.73 -31.41
C VAL A 98 16.90 -39.21 -31.79
N THR A 99 16.71 -39.49 -33.08
CA THR A 99 16.76 -40.85 -33.63
C THR A 99 18.16 -41.41 -33.36
N PRO A 100 18.34 -42.67 -32.92
CA PRO A 100 19.64 -43.15 -32.50
C PRO A 100 20.63 -43.07 -33.68
N MET A 101 21.64 -42.20 -33.58
CA MET A 101 22.81 -42.33 -34.44
C MET A 101 23.42 -43.70 -34.17
N ALA A 102 23.49 -44.55 -35.19
CA ALA A 102 24.07 -45.87 -35.11
C ALA A 102 25.55 -45.78 -34.67
N ARG A 103 25.82 -45.94 -33.38
CA ARG A 103 27.16 -46.25 -32.87
C ARG A 103 27.29 -47.75 -32.73
N ARG A 104 28.31 -48.31 -33.39
CA ARG A 104 28.74 -49.71 -33.28
C ARG A 104 29.36 -49.97 -31.90
N SER A 105 28.54 -50.17 -30.88
CA SER A 105 28.88 -51.02 -29.74
C SER A 105 27.61 -51.28 -28.93
N GLN A 106 27.14 -52.53 -28.96
CA GLN A 106 26.07 -53.02 -28.09
C GLN A 106 26.54 -52.94 -26.64
N ASN A 107 25.98 -51.99 -25.89
CA ASN A 107 25.60 -52.15 -24.50
C ASN A 107 24.43 -51.19 -24.28
N THR A 108 23.26 -51.77 -24.01
CA THR A 108 21.94 -51.18 -23.68
C THR A 108 21.93 -49.65 -23.52
N ILE A 109 21.61 -48.95 -24.61
CA ILE A 109 21.15 -47.57 -24.54
C ILE A 109 19.68 -47.64 -24.10
N ASP A 110 19.43 -47.44 -22.81
CA ASP A 110 18.10 -47.05 -22.34
C ASP A 110 17.77 -45.72 -23.01
N THR A 111 16.94 -45.77 -24.05
CA THR A 111 16.07 -44.64 -24.38
C THR A 111 15.07 -44.51 -23.24
N ALA A 112 15.52 -44.00 -22.09
CA ALA A 112 14.66 -43.77 -20.94
C ALA A 112 13.49 -42.92 -21.41
N ALA A 113 12.28 -43.47 -21.32
CA ALA A 113 11.05 -42.75 -21.56
C ALA A 113 11.07 -41.45 -20.71
N GLY A 114 10.52 -40.37 -21.27
CA GLY A 114 10.37 -39.13 -20.51
C GLY A 114 9.61 -39.40 -19.21
N ILE A 115 9.98 -38.69 -18.15
CA ILE A 115 9.35 -38.80 -16.83
C ILE A 115 8.51 -37.55 -16.53
N ASP A 116 7.38 -37.77 -15.85
CA ASP A 116 6.56 -36.72 -15.26
C ASP A 116 7.23 -36.23 -13.99
N ALA A 117 7.64 -34.96 -13.98
CA ALA A 117 8.22 -34.34 -12.80
C ALA A 117 7.75 -32.90 -12.61
N LEU A 118 7.74 -32.46 -11.34
CA LEU A 118 7.50 -31.09 -10.92
C LEU A 118 8.75 -30.56 -10.23
N ILE A 119 9.18 -29.36 -10.57
CA ILE A 119 10.15 -28.63 -9.77
C ILE A 119 9.36 -27.94 -8.65
N VAL A 120 9.71 -28.19 -7.39
CA VAL A 120 9.09 -27.51 -6.25
C VAL A 120 10.01 -26.46 -5.64
N TYR A 121 11.32 -26.62 -5.75
CA TYR A 121 12.32 -25.58 -5.47
C TYR A 121 13.35 -25.51 -6.60
N PRO A 122 13.75 -24.31 -7.06
CA PRO A 122 13.22 -22.99 -6.65
C PRO A 122 11.77 -22.75 -7.08
N ALA A 123 11.09 -21.81 -6.44
CA ALA A 123 9.73 -21.36 -6.82
C ALA A 123 9.69 -19.82 -6.95
N PHE A 124 8.61 -19.27 -7.48
CA PHE A 124 8.56 -17.87 -7.90
C PHE A 124 8.92 -16.89 -6.77
N LEU A 125 8.31 -17.03 -5.59
CA LEU A 125 8.58 -16.20 -4.39
C LEU A 125 9.39 -16.93 -3.30
N THR A 126 10.09 -18.00 -3.69
CA THR A 126 11.21 -18.59 -2.93
C THR A 126 12.29 -19.02 -3.93
N PRO A 127 12.95 -18.05 -4.58
CA PRO A 127 13.92 -18.33 -5.62
C PRO A 127 15.22 -18.90 -5.06
N ALA A 128 16.04 -19.48 -5.94
CA ALA A 128 17.40 -19.88 -5.59
C ALA A 128 18.39 -18.75 -5.88
N ILE A 129 19.33 -18.54 -4.96
CA ILE A 129 20.46 -17.64 -5.13
C ILE A 129 21.72 -18.50 -5.21
N VAL A 130 22.46 -18.39 -6.30
CA VAL A 130 23.68 -19.19 -6.55
C VAL A 130 24.86 -18.25 -6.61
N VAL A 131 25.88 -18.50 -5.78
CA VAL A 131 27.07 -17.64 -5.69
C VAL A 131 28.32 -18.39 -6.18
N ALA A 132 29.11 -17.72 -7.01
CA ALA A 132 30.38 -18.21 -7.54
C ALA A 132 30.28 -19.57 -8.23
N ASP A 133 30.83 -20.62 -7.63
CA ASP A 133 30.89 -21.99 -8.16
C ASP A 133 29.91 -22.94 -7.46
N GLN A 134 29.06 -22.42 -6.57
CA GLN A 134 28.01 -23.20 -5.90
C GLN A 134 27.13 -23.93 -6.91
N HIS A 135 26.77 -25.16 -6.58
CA HIS A 135 25.86 -25.94 -7.40
C HIS A 135 24.46 -25.31 -7.43
N VAL A 136 23.76 -25.48 -8.54
CA VAL A 136 22.32 -25.19 -8.63
C VAL A 136 21.58 -26.36 -7.99
N GLU A 137 20.90 -26.09 -6.88
CA GLU A 137 20.17 -27.10 -6.12
C GLU A 137 18.66 -26.98 -6.37
N LEU A 138 18.01 -28.11 -6.61
CA LEU A 138 16.58 -28.22 -6.86
C LEU A 138 15.95 -29.30 -6.00
N LEU A 139 14.65 -29.16 -5.80
CA LEU A 139 13.78 -30.20 -5.29
C LEU A 139 12.78 -30.58 -6.38
N VAL A 140 12.72 -31.86 -6.72
CA VAL A 140 11.93 -32.40 -7.84
C VAL A 140 11.03 -33.52 -7.37
N LEU A 141 9.73 -33.40 -7.61
CA LEU A 141 8.75 -34.46 -7.36
C LEU A 141 8.49 -35.29 -8.63
N THR A 142 8.24 -36.59 -8.48
CA THR A 142 7.83 -37.49 -9.58
C THR A 142 6.58 -38.29 -9.21
N LYS A 143 5.90 -38.86 -10.23
CA LYS A 143 4.73 -39.73 -10.05
C LYS A 143 5.09 -41.15 -9.58
N GLY A 144 5.78 -41.25 -8.44
CA GLY A 144 6.22 -42.52 -7.85
C GLY A 144 7.41 -43.20 -8.55
N GLN A 145 7.90 -42.62 -9.64
CA GLN A 145 8.99 -43.15 -10.46
C GLN A 145 10.36 -42.66 -9.95
N THR A 146 11.40 -43.48 -10.03
CA THR A 146 12.77 -43.05 -9.72
C THR A 146 13.29 -42.08 -10.78
N LEU A 147 13.83 -40.94 -10.34
CA LEU A 147 14.39 -39.92 -11.22
C LEU A 147 15.83 -40.30 -11.63
N LEU A 148 16.10 -40.37 -12.94
CA LEU A 148 17.42 -40.69 -13.46
C LEU A 148 18.20 -39.44 -13.88
N ILE A 149 19.53 -39.47 -13.70
CA ILE A 149 20.45 -38.41 -14.15
C ILE A 149 20.26 -38.08 -15.65
N THR A 150 20.06 -39.11 -16.48
CA THR A 150 19.86 -38.95 -17.92
C THR A 150 18.55 -38.24 -18.26
N GLN A 151 17.50 -38.39 -17.44
CA GLN A 151 16.23 -37.68 -17.60
C GLN A 151 16.40 -36.22 -17.21
N VAL A 152 17.06 -35.93 -16.08
CA VAL A 152 17.41 -34.56 -15.68
C VAL A 152 18.18 -33.85 -16.79
N ASN A 153 19.26 -34.48 -17.30
CA ASN A 153 20.10 -33.87 -18.33
C ASN A 153 19.34 -33.53 -19.64
N ARG A 154 18.24 -34.23 -19.94
CA ARG A 154 17.48 -34.08 -21.18
C ARG A 154 16.22 -33.21 -21.03
N GLN A 155 15.46 -33.40 -19.96
CA GLN A 155 14.14 -32.78 -19.77
C GLN A 155 14.20 -31.48 -18.97
N LEU A 156 15.16 -31.30 -18.05
CA LEU A 156 15.33 -30.03 -17.37
C LEU A 156 15.95 -29.03 -18.32
N LYS A 157 15.28 -27.89 -18.52
CA LYS A 157 15.70 -26.81 -19.40
C LYS A 157 15.79 -25.50 -18.64
N ILE A 158 16.61 -24.59 -19.18
CA ILE A 158 16.93 -23.30 -18.58
C ILE A 158 16.66 -22.24 -19.65
N SER A 159 15.83 -21.25 -19.29
CA SER A 159 15.59 -20.04 -20.06
C SER A 159 16.32 -18.88 -19.37
N PRO A 160 17.05 -18.01 -20.10
CA PRO A 160 17.48 -16.73 -19.56
C PRO A 160 16.27 -15.85 -19.20
N GLY A 161 16.33 -15.18 -18.05
CA GLY A 161 15.25 -14.34 -17.51
C GLY A 161 13.96 -15.11 -17.17
N LEU A 162 12.91 -14.36 -16.82
CA LEU A 162 11.57 -14.88 -16.53
C LEU A 162 10.60 -14.65 -17.69
N ASP A 163 11.04 -14.89 -18.93
CA ASP A 163 10.15 -14.81 -20.10
C ASP A 163 9.13 -15.96 -20.08
N SER A 164 7.87 -15.64 -20.32
CA SER A 164 6.76 -16.60 -20.29
C SER A 164 6.87 -17.68 -21.37
N ARG A 165 7.56 -17.38 -22.47
CA ARG A 165 7.77 -18.26 -23.63
C ARG A 165 8.88 -19.28 -23.42
N LYS A 166 9.66 -19.13 -22.33
CA LYS A 166 10.72 -20.05 -21.90
C LYS A 166 11.64 -20.45 -23.07
N ILE A 167 12.29 -19.48 -23.73
CA ILE A 167 13.21 -19.76 -24.85
C ILE A 167 14.45 -20.50 -24.32
N PHE A 168 14.85 -21.59 -24.96
CA PHE A 168 15.83 -22.51 -24.39
C PHE A 168 16.70 -23.23 -25.42
N ASN A 169 17.80 -23.83 -24.94
CA ASN A 169 18.66 -24.70 -25.74
C ASN A 169 18.13 -26.14 -25.75
N THR A 170 17.88 -26.67 -26.95
CA THR A 170 17.33 -28.02 -27.12
C THR A 170 18.31 -29.14 -26.76
N ALA A 171 19.62 -28.86 -26.79
CA ALA A 171 20.66 -29.80 -26.39
C ALA A 171 20.53 -30.23 -24.91
N PRO A 172 21.05 -31.40 -24.52
CA PRO A 172 21.18 -31.75 -23.11
C PRO A 172 21.98 -30.70 -22.32
N LEU A 173 21.71 -30.54 -21.03
CA LEU A 173 22.38 -29.56 -20.16
C LEU A 173 23.91 -29.72 -20.19
N PHE A 174 24.37 -30.97 -20.22
CA PHE A 174 25.78 -31.36 -20.32
C PHE A 174 25.98 -32.39 -21.43
N SER A 175 27.03 -32.20 -22.22
CA SER A 175 27.43 -33.12 -23.29
C SER A 175 28.16 -34.36 -22.79
N ASP A 176 28.75 -34.28 -21.59
CA ASP A 176 29.45 -35.37 -20.92
C ASP A 176 28.96 -35.47 -19.47
N LEU A 177 28.68 -36.69 -19.02
CA LEU A 177 28.22 -36.99 -17.66
C LEU A 177 29.32 -37.66 -16.81
N ASN A 178 30.49 -37.95 -17.38
CA ASN A 178 31.58 -38.62 -16.67
C ASN A 178 32.21 -37.77 -15.55
N SER A 179 31.98 -36.45 -15.55
CA SER A 179 32.47 -35.54 -14.52
C SER A 179 31.47 -35.36 -13.35
N ASP A 180 30.47 -36.23 -13.23
CA ASP A 180 29.35 -36.12 -12.28
C ASP A 180 28.73 -34.72 -12.18
N PRO A 181 28.40 -34.05 -13.32
CA PRO A 181 27.87 -32.69 -13.30
C PRO A 181 26.44 -32.59 -12.77
N ILE A 182 25.79 -33.74 -12.56
CA ILE A 182 24.43 -33.88 -12.03
C ILE A 182 24.46 -34.96 -10.95
N ARG A 183 23.89 -34.65 -9.78
CA ARG A 183 23.62 -35.63 -8.72
C ARG A 183 22.13 -35.66 -8.42
N VAL A 184 21.59 -36.86 -8.23
CA VAL A 184 20.18 -37.08 -7.90
C VAL A 184 20.11 -38.00 -6.69
N THR A 185 19.41 -37.55 -5.64
CA THR A 185 19.24 -38.29 -4.39
C THR A 185 17.76 -38.32 -4.02
N GLU A 186 17.16 -39.50 -3.90
CA GLU A 186 15.81 -39.66 -3.35
C GLU A 186 15.83 -39.31 -1.86
N ILE A 187 14.88 -38.49 -1.42
CA ILE A 187 14.72 -38.11 -0.02
C ILE A 187 13.27 -38.33 0.43
N SER A 188 13.09 -38.56 1.73
CA SER A 188 11.77 -38.76 2.31
C SER A 188 10.92 -37.49 2.19
N LEU A 189 9.67 -37.67 1.75
CA LEU A 189 8.64 -36.65 1.72
C LEU A 189 7.69 -36.89 2.90
N ASN A 190 8.03 -36.33 4.06
CA ASN A 190 7.21 -36.46 5.27
C ASN A 190 6.45 -35.17 5.51
N ASN A 191 5.14 -35.28 5.78
CA ASN A 191 4.33 -34.11 6.10
C ASN A 191 4.85 -33.44 7.37
N GLY A 192 5.15 -32.14 7.28
CA GLY A 192 5.60 -31.33 8.41
C GLY A 192 7.09 -31.43 8.78
N GLU A 193 7.89 -32.16 8.00
CA GLU A 193 9.35 -32.11 8.11
C GLU A 193 9.95 -31.07 7.16
N PHE A 194 11.04 -30.44 7.60
CA PHE A 194 11.79 -29.53 6.74
C PHE A 194 12.58 -30.30 5.70
N ILE A 195 12.36 -29.91 4.44
CA ILE A 195 13.13 -30.41 3.33
C ILE A 195 14.36 -29.52 3.18
N LYS A 196 15.52 -30.14 3.12
CA LYS A 196 16.81 -29.46 2.96
C LYS A 196 17.33 -29.75 1.56
N THR A 197 18.01 -28.81 0.94
CA THR A 197 18.96 -29.12 -0.13
C THR A 197 20.35 -29.33 0.49
N PRO A 198 21.33 -29.90 -0.24
CA PRO A 198 22.63 -30.21 0.33
C PRO A 198 23.34 -29.02 0.96
N THR A 199 23.23 -27.81 0.40
CA THR A 199 24.02 -26.66 0.87
C THR A 199 23.25 -25.36 1.05
N SER A 200 22.24 -25.07 0.23
CA SER A 200 21.73 -23.69 0.10
C SER A 200 20.33 -23.43 0.69
N PHE A 201 19.49 -24.44 0.87
CA PHE A 201 18.08 -24.24 1.19
C PHE A 201 17.54 -25.18 2.27
N VAL A 202 16.60 -24.67 3.06
CA VAL A 202 15.72 -25.41 3.96
C VAL A 202 14.32 -24.84 3.78
N GLY A 203 13.29 -25.69 3.66
CA GLY A 203 11.92 -25.22 3.49
C GLY A 203 10.88 -26.20 4.02
N ASN A 204 9.78 -25.67 4.54
CA ASN A 204 8.57 -26.40 4.92
C ASN A 204 7.55 -26.22 3.80
N ILE A 205 7.24 -27.31 3.08
CA ILE A 205 6.16 -27.28 2.09
C ILE A 205 4.85 -27.20 2.85
N ASP A 206 4.02 -26.24 2.48
CA ASP A 206 2.70 -26.04 3.06
C ASP A 206 1.82 -27.29 2.83
N ALA A 207 1.03 -27.67 3.85
CA ALA A 207 0.21 -28.88 3.80
C ALA A 207 -0.79 -28.87 2.63
N ARG A 208 -1.27 -27.68 2.23
CA ARG A 208 -2.16 -27.50 1.07
C ARG A 208 -1.43 -27.79 -0.23
N ALA A 209 -0.25 -27.23 -0.42
CA ALA A 209 0.60 -27.52 -1.59
C ALA A 209 0.97 -29.01 -1.65
N MET A 210 1.30 -29.61 -0.51
CA MET A 210 1.59 -31.04 -0.43
C MET A 210 0.42 -31.90 -0.90
N THR A 211 -0.79 -31.58 -0.43
CA THR A 211 -2.03 -32.27 -0.80
C THR A 211 -2.29 -32.14 -2.30
N LEU A 212 -2.14 -30.93 -2.85
CA LEU A 212 -2.28 -30.67 -4.28
C LEU A 212 -1.34 -31.55 -5.13
N PHE A 213 -0.10 -31.73 -4.71
CA PHE A 213 0.86 -32.57 -5.43
C PHE A 213 0.54 -34.07 -5.26
N SER A 214 0.24 -34.51 -4.04
CA SER A 214 -0.05 -35.92 -3.76
C SER A 214 -1.29 -36.42 -4.48
N ASP A 215 -2.33 -35.60 -4.59
CA ASP A 215 -3.58 -35.93 -5.29
C ASP A 215 -3.38 -36.14 -6.80
N LYS A 216 -2.31 -35.55 -7.34
CA LYS A 216 -1.86 -35.72 -8.73
C LYS A 216 -0.85 -36.85 -8.92
N GLY A 217 -0.60 -37.61 -7.85
CA GLY A 217 0.29 -38.77 -7.82
C GLY A 217 1.77 -38.42 -7.60
N TYR A 218 2.13 -37.16 -7.38
CA TYR A 218 3.50 -36.73 -7.13
C TYR A 218 3.93 -37.03 -5.70
N THR A 219 4.54 -38.19 -5.48
CA THR A 219 4.76 -38.75 -4.13
C THR A 219 6.22 -39.03 -3.80
N LYS A 220 7.13 -39.01 -4.78
CA LYS A 220 8.57 -39.20 -4.55
C LYS A 220 9.33 -37.90 -4.75
N LEU A 221 10.16 -37.54 -3.79
CA LEU A 221 10.95 -36.32 -3.79
C LEU A 221 12.44 -36.61 -4.02
N PHE A 222 13.06 -35.81 -4.86
CA PHE A 222 14.48 -35.89 -5.20
C PHE A 222 15.17 -34.56 -4.98
N GLN A 223 16.34 -34.60 -4.34
CA GLN A 223 17.33 -33.52 -4.42
C GLN A 223 18.09 -33.66 -5.74
N VAL A 224 18.15 -32.58 -6.50
CA VAL A 224 18.97 -32.51 -7.71
C VAL A 224 20.01 -31.43 -7.53
N SER A 225 21.28 -31.76 -7.75
CA SER A 225 22.39 -30.82 -7.69
C SER A 225 23.08 -30.77 -9.05
N LEU A 226 23.21 -29.58 -9.62
CA LEU A 226 23.79 -29.34 -10.93
C LEU A 226 25.02 -28.46 -10.82
N ASP A 227 26.04 -28.76 -11.62
CA ASP A 227 27.16 -27.85 -11.81
C ASP A 227 26.69 -26.50 -12.39
N HIS A 228 27.11 -25.38 -11.79
CA HIS A 228 26.67 -24.02 -12.16
C HIS A 228 26.93 -23.64 -13.63
N ARG A 229 27.86 -24.33 -14.30
CA ARG A 229 28.15 -24.12 -15.72
C ARG A 229 26.92 -24.34 -16.61
N CYS A 230 25.89 -25.05 -16.15
CA CYS A 230 24.61 -25.16 -16.88
C CYS A 230 23.94 -23.78 -17.11
N LEU A 231 24.06 -22.86 -16.16
CA LEU A 231 23.54 -21.49 -16.29
C LEU A 231 24.33 -20.67 -17.31
N LEU A 232 25.66 -20.81 -17.29
CA LEU A 232 26.57 -20.13 -18.24
C LEU A 232 26.36 -20.63 -19.67
N ASN A 233 26.08 -21.92 -19.84
CA ASN A 233 25.77 -22.51 -21.15
C ASN A 233 24.41 -22.05 -21.68
N ALA A 234 23.46 -21.74 -20.80
CA ALA A 234 22.15 -21.22 -21.18
C ALA A 234 22.18 -19.75 -21.64
N SER A 235 23.15 -18.96 -21.18
CA SER A 235 23.26 -17.50 -21.45
C SER A 235 24.07 -17.11 -22.70
N GLY A 236 24.71 -18.05 -23.40
CA GLY A 236 25.28 -17.79 -24.74
C GLY A 236 26.70 -17.26 -24.85
N SER A 237 27.46 -17.13 -23.75
CA SER A 237 28.80 -16.52 -23.79
C SER A 237 29.86 -17.32 -24.58
N SER A 238 29.58 -18.53 -25.06
CA SER A 238 30.57 -19.37 -25.79
C SER A 238 30.15 -19.92 -27.14
N ARG A 239 28.92 -19.68 -27.62
CA ARG A 239 28.49 -20.15 -28.95
C ARG A 239 27.57 -19.14 -29.61
N ASN A 240 27.91 -18.74 -30.83
CA ASN A 240 26.95 -18.22 -31.79
C ASN A 240 25.77 -19.18 -31.82
N PHE A 241 24.65 -18.81 -31.21
CA PHE A 241 23.40 -19.53 -31.33
C PHE A 241 23.03 -19.51 -32.81
N ASN A 242 23.24 -20.62 -33.50
CA ASN A 242 22.66 -20.81 -34.83
C ASN A 242 21.16 -21.00 -34.60
N THR A 243 20.33 -20.34 -35.41
CA THR A 243 18.85 -20.39 -35.38
C THR A 243 18.25 -21.82 -35.47
N GLN A 244 19.08 -22.85 -35.70
CA GLN A 244 18.70 -24.26 -35.75
C GLN A 244 18.71 -24.99 -34.40
N THR A 245 19.30 -24.43 -33.33
CA THR A 245 19.38 -25.08 -32.00
C THR A 245 18.53 -24.41 -30.91
N GLU A 246 17.80 -23.35 -31.26
CA GLU A 246 16.88 -22.66 -30.36
C GLU A 246 15.50 -23.34 -30.37
N GLY A 247 15.02 -23.67 -29.18
CA GLY A 247 13.66 -24.16 -28.95
C GLY A 247 12.80 -23.07 -28.30
N LYS A 248 11.51 -23.04 -28.64
CA LYS A 248 10.50 -22.28 -27.92
C LYS A 248 9.51 -23.26 -27.30
N TRP A 249 9.37 -23.23 -25.98
CA TRP A 249 8.40 -24.09 -25.30
C TRP A 249 7.05 -23.39 -25.28
N ASN A 250 6.16 -23.81 -26.20
CA ASN A 250 4.76 -23.37 -26.21
C ASN A 250 3.84 -24.34 -25.45
N GLY A 251 4.40 -25.41 -24.89
CA GLY A 251 3.66 -26.39 -24.09
C GLY A 251 3.39 -25.88 -22.68
N ARG A 252 2.56 -26.61 -21.94
CA ARG A 252 2.39 -26.41 -20.49
C ARG A 252 3.20 -27.45 -19.75
N THR A 253 3.86 -27.03 -18.68
CA THR A 253 4.39 -28.00 -17.71
C THR A 253 3.24 -28.58 -16.91
N HIS A 254 3.43 -29.75 -16.30
CA HIS A 254 2.43 -30.32 -15.40
C HIS A 254 2.12 -29.42 -14.20
N TYR A 255 3.09 -28.61 -13.76
CA TYR A 255 2.83 -27.65 -12.68
C TYR A 255 1.89 -26.53 -13.16
N ASP A 256 2.06 -26.07 -14.40
CA ASP A 256 1.13 -25.09 -15.01
C ASP A 256 -0.30 -25.65 -15.10
N GLU A 257 -0.46 -26.96 -15.28
CA GLU A 257 -1.78 -27.62 -15.24
C GLU A 257 -2.38 -27.62 -13.84
N ILE A 258 -1.59 -27.93 -12.80
CA ILE A 258 -2.03 -27.87 -11.40
C ILE A 258 -2.45 -26.45 -11.03
N ILE A 259 -1.62 -25.45 -11.36
CA ILE A 259 -1.94 -24.03 -11.16
C ILE A 259 -3.26 -23.70 -11.84
N ARG A 260 -3.44 -24.10 -13.10
CA ARG A 260 -4.67 -23.83 -13.84
C ARG A 260 -5.90 -24.46 -13.20
N GLU A 261 -5.79 -25.67 -12.67
CA GLU A 261 -6.89 -26.30 -11.95
C GLU A 261 -7.26 -25.56 -10.66
N VAL A 262 -6.27 -25.10 -9.90
CA VAL A 262 -6.49 -24.26 -8.71
C VAL A 262 -7.19 -22.95 -9.10
N LEU A 263 -6.69 -22.27 -10.14
CA LEU A 263 -7.32 -21.07 -10.68
C LEU A 263 -8.76 -21.34 -11.13
N ASP A 264 -9.01 -22.44 -11.83
CA ASP A 264 -10.35 -22.80 -12.32
C ASP A 264 -11.32 -23.16 -11.18
N ALA A 265 -10.82 -23.72 -10.07
CA ALA A 265 -11.62 -24.08 -8.91
C ALA A 265 -11.92 -22.89 -7.99
N MET A 266 -10.99 -21.94 -7.87
CA MET A 266 -11.05 -20.86 -6.87
C MET A 266 -11.49 -19.52 -7.46
N ASN A 267 -11.30 -19.28 -8.76
CA ASN A 267 -11.71 -18.03 -9.39
C ASN A 267 -13.21 -18.01 -9.71
N GLY A 268 -13.83 -16.84 -9.52
CA GLY A 268 -15.19 -16.61 -9.97
C GLY A 268 -15.30 -16.62 -11.50
N VAL A 269 -16.47 -16.96 -12.04
CA VAL A 269 -16.70 -17.04 -13.51
C VAL A 269 -16.48 -15.74 -14.27
N SER A 270 -16.38 -14.60 -13.57
CA SER A 270 -16.38 -13.26 -14.16
C SER A 270 -15.02 -12.56 -14.16
N ILE A 271 -13.97 -13.12 -13.54
CA ILE A 271 -12.62 -12.53 -13.64
C ILE A 271 -12.11 -12.65 -15.09
N PRO A 272 -11.59 -11.57 -15.70
CA PRO A 272 -11.11 -11.60 -17.07
C PRO A 272 -10.14 -12.76 -17.33
N GLU A 273 -10.40 -13.51 -18.40
CA GLU A 273 -9.68 -14.74 -18.75
C GLU A 273 -9.54 -15.76 -17.60
N ARG A 274 -10.54 -15.78 -16.68
CA ARG A 274 -10.55 -16.60 -15.47
C ARG A 274 -9.32 -16.44 -14.59
N GLY A 275 -8.68 -15.26 -14.61
CA GLY A 275 -7.51 -14.98 -13.78
C GLY A 275 -6.30 -15.84 -14.15
N ARG A 276 -6.24 -16.32 -15.40
CA ARG A 276 -5.15 -17.19 -15.89
C ARG A 276 -3.97 -16.43 -16.46
N TYR A 277 -4.00 -15.11 -16.41
CA TYR A 277 -3.02 -14.23 -17.03
C TYR A 277 -2.77 -13.03 -16.14
N ALA A 278 -1.55 -12.50 -16.19
CA ALA A 278 -1.18 -11.26 -15.52
C ALA A 278 -2.00 -10.08 -16.07
N PHE A 279 -2.12 -9.04 -15.26
CA PHE A 279 -2.64 -7.75 -15.69
C PHE A 279 -1.52 -6.87 -16.23
N ARG A 280 -1.89 -5.97 -17.15
CA ARG A 280 -0.99 -4.96 -17.69
C ARG A 280 -0.61 -3.94 -16.64
N ILE A 281 0.61 -3.44 -16.74
CA ILE A 281 1.10 -2.31 -15.96
C ILE A 281 1.07 -1.08 -16.87
N SER A 282 0.36 -0.04 -16.43
CA SER A 282 0.14 1.21 -17.16
C SER A 282 0.79 2.34 -16.39
N GLY A 283 1.96 2.79 -16.82
CA GLY A 283 2.74 3.82 -16.13
C GLY A 283 3.15 3.37 -14.73
N ASP A 284 2.58 4.01 -13.70
CA ASP A 284 2.91 3.78 -12.29
C ASP A 284 1.91 2.88 -11.54
N ASP A 285 1.00 2.19 -12.24
CA ASP A 285 -0.03 1.37 -11.62
C ASP A 285 -0.32 0.10 -12.43
N VAL A 286 -0.80 -0.94 -11.75
CA VAL A 286 -1.37 -2.14 -12.39
C VAL A 286 -2.81 -1.87 -12.81
N SER A 287 -3.25 -2.46 -13.92
CA SER A 287 -4.60 -2.26 -14.48
C SER A 287 -5.45 -3.55 -14.38
N PRO A 288 -6.01 -3.88 -13.20
CA PRO A 288 -7.03 -4.88 -12.98
C PRO A 288 -8.02 -5.00 -14.14
N GLY A 289 -8.09 -6.21 -14.70
CA GLY A 289 -8.96 -6.55 -15.81
C GLY A 289 -8.44 -6.23 -17.21
N GLN A 290 -7.32 -5.51 -17.35
CA GLN A 290 -6.59 -5.42 -18.62
C GLN A 290 -5.55 -6.54 -18.69
N VAL A 291 -5.91 -7.65 -19.32
CA VAL A 291 -5.08 -8.86 -19.35
C VAL A 291 -3.89 -8.71 -20.32
N SER A 292 -2.72 -9.22 -19.91
CA SER A 292 -1.57 -9.49 -20.78
C SER A 292 -1.62 -10.96 -21.24
N LEU A 293 -2.11 -11.21 -22.46
CA LEU A 293 -2.22 -12.58 -23.00
C LEU A 293 -0.86 -13.24 -23.25
N ASP A 294 0.20 -12.44 -23.34
CA ASP A 294 1.58 -12.92 -23.45
C ASP A 294 2.14 -13.40 -22.10
N ASP A 295 1.45 -13.11 -21.00
CA ASP A 295 1.88 -13.43 -19.63
C ASP A 295 0.86 -14.31 -18.91
N PRO A 296 0.77 -15.61 -19.28
CA PRO A 296 -0.01 -16.55 -18.51
C PRO A 296 0.55 -16.69 -17.09
N ILE A 297 -0.34 -16.82 -16.10
CA ILE A 297 0.02 -17.28 -14.78
C ILE A 297 0.45 -18.73 -14.90
N GLN A 298 1.71 -18.99 -14.55
CA GLN A 298 2.37 -20.26 -14.73
C GLN A 298 3.44 -20.45 -13.65
N ALA A 299 3.97 -21.66 -13.54
CA ALA A 299 5.08 -21.94 -12.65
C ALA A 299 6.36 -21.31 -13.19
N TYR A 300 7.02 -20.54 -12.31
CA TYR A 300 8.39 -20.06 -12.49
C TYR A 300 9.28 -20.69 -11.44
N HIS A 301 10.50 -21.06 -11.84
CA HIS A 301 11.52 -21.62 -10.97
C HIS A 301 12.80 -20.78 -11.10
N PRO A 302 12.84 -19.59 -10.48
CA PRO A 302 13.90 -18.62 -10.70
C PRO A 302 15.21 -19.02 -10.01
N VAL A 303 16.32 -18.85 -10.72
CA VAL A 303 17.69 -18.92 -10.18
C VAL A 303 18.39 -17.60 -10.49
N PHE A 304 18.92 -16.94 -9.47
CA PHE A 304 19.69 -15.71 -9.59
C PHE A 304 21.17 -16.01 -9.34
N TYR A 305 21.97 -15.87 -10.39
CA TYR A 305 23.40 -16.20 -10.35
C TYR A 305 24.27 -14.97 -10.10
N HIS A 306 25.03 -15.00 -9.00
CA HIS A 306 26.01 -13.98 -8.64
C HIS A 306 27.43 -14.54 -8.75
N ARG A 307 28.34 -13.82 -9.43
CA ARG A 307 29.75 -14.23 -9.49
C ARG A 307 30.43 -14.20 -8.13
N SER A 308 30.01 -13.27 -7.28
CA SER A 308 30.49 -13.09 -5.91
C SER A 308 29.40 -12.37 -5.11
N MET A 309 29.27 -12.72 -3.84
CA MET A 309 28.36 -12.07 -2.90
C MET A 309 28.99 -12.14 -1.51
N ASN A 310 29.09 -10.99 -0.84
CA ASN A 310 29.62 -10.92 0.52
C ASN A 310 28.45 -10.98 1.53
N TYR A 311 28.00 -9.81 1.97
CA TYR A 311 26.73 -9.62 2.67
C TYR A 311 25.68 -9.09 1.68
N THR A 312 24.44 -9.45 1.91
CA THR A 312 23.29 -9.20 1.04
C THR A 312 22.48 -8.07 1.62
N ASP A 313 22.49 -6.93 0.95
CA ASP A 313 21.58 -5.83 1.24
C ASP A 313 20.15 -6.27 0.91
N ILE A 314 19.20 -5.92 1.76
CA ILE A 314 17.80 -6.33 1.59
C ILE A 314 16.89 -5.12 1.52
N ALA A 315 15.83 -5.26 0.73
CA ALA A 315 14.65 -4.42 0.84
C ALA A 315 13.51 -5.23 1.46
N HIS A 316 12.66 -4.57 2.22
CA HIS A 316 11.44 -5.14 2.78
C HIS A 316 10.26 -4.22 2.49
N ILE A 317 9.14 -4.80 2.07
CA ILE A 317 7.85 -4.11 1.95
C ILE A 317 6.79 -5.01 2.57
N SER A 318 5.89 -4.45 3.36
CA SER A 318 4.80 -5.19 4.00
C SER A 318 3.56 -4.30 4.00
N ASP A 319 2.42 -4.89 4.37
CA ASP A 319 1.18 -4.13 4.55
C ASP A 319 0.83 -3.37 3.27
N ILE A 320 0.91 -4.08 2.16
CA ILE A 320 0.79 -3.48 0.84
C ILE A 320 -0.67 -3.34 0.40
N HIS A 321 -1.59 -4.13 0.96
CA HIS A 321 -3.05 -4.00 0.84
C HIS A 321 -3.50 -3.57 -0.57
N ILE A 322 -3.07 -4.32 -1.59
CA ILE A 322 -3.48 -4.06 -2.98
C ILE A 322 -4.99 -4.26 -3.08
N SER A 323 -5.68 -3.27 -3.65
CA SER A 323 -7.13 -3.29 -3.80
C SER A 323 -7.57 -2.71 -5.14
N ALA A 324 -8.10 -3.56 -6.02
CA ALA A 324 -8.68 -3.16 -7.30
C ALA A 324 -9.86 -2.18 -7.13
N ARG A 325 -10.57 -2.26 -5.98
CA ARG A 325 -11.60 -1.31 -5.58
C ARG A 325 -11.12 0.13 -5.59
N HIS A 326 -9.88 0.41 -5.20
CA HIS A 326 -9.31 1.76 -5.20
C HIS A 326 -9.34 2.39 -6.59
N GLN A 327 -9.23 1.61 -7.65
CA GLN A 327 -9.24 2.12 -9.02
C GLN A 327 -10.64 2.52 -9.50
N ILE A 328 -11.66 1.89 -8.93
CA ILE A 328 -13.06 2.27 -9.17
C ILE A 328 -13.39 3.52 -8.35
N LEU A 329 -13.00 3.53 -7.07
CA LEU A 329 -13.17 4.70 -6.20
C LEU A 329 -12.44 5.93 -6.76
N ALA A 330 -11.25 5.74 -7.35
CA ALA A 330 -10.49 6.81 -8.00
C ALA A 330 -11.19 7.42 -9.23
N GLN A 331 -12.21 6.75 -9.79
CA GLN A 331 -13.04 7.28 -10.86
C GLN A 331 -14.22 8.12 -10.34
N SER A 332 -14.38 8.24 -9.00
CA SER A 332 -15.48 9.01 -8.42
C SER A 332 -15.35 10.49 -8.74
N PRO A 333 -16.31 11.08 -9.48
CA PRO A 333 -16.38 12.51 -9.70
C PRO A 333 -16.99 13.24 -8.51
N ALA A 334 -17.38 12.51 -7.44
CA ALA A 334 -18.03 13.08 -6.27
C ALA A 334 -17.14 14.15 -5.64
N ARG A 335 -17.75 15.24 -5.26
CA ARG A 335 -17.08 16.38 -4.62
C ARG A 335 -17.82 16.69 -3.34
N VAL A 336 -17.06 17.16 -2.35
CA VAL A 336 -17.67 17.70 -1.13
C VAL A 336 -18.53 18.92 -1.46
N ILE A 337 -18.13 19.71 -2.47
CA ILE A 337 -18.83 20.93 -2.91
C ILE A 337 -19.03 20.89 -4.43
N GLU A 338 -20.29 20.84 -4.86
CA GLU A 338 -20.71 20.89 -6.28
C GLU A 338 -21.19 22.31 -6.63
N TYR A 339 -20.25 23.27 -6.70
CA TYR A 339 -20.56 24.66 -7.02
C TYR A 339 -20.50 24.95 -8.52
N GLU A 340 -21.64 25.27 -9.11
CA GLU A 340 -21.75 25.76 -10.50
C GLU A 340 -22.31 27.19 -10.53
N VAL A 341 -21.73 28.05 -11.39
CA VAL A 341 -22.28 29.40 -11.63
C VAL A 341 -22.92 29.43 -13.00
N ALA A 342 -24.24 29.65 -13.04
CA ALA A 342 -24.99 29.86 -14.28
C ALA A 342 -24.78 28.75 -15.34
N GLY A 343 -24.64 27.49 -14.90
CA GLY A 343 -24.44 26.34 -15.79
C GLY A 343 -23.02 26.22 -16.39
N ALA A 344 -22.05 26.96 -15.87
CA ALA A 344 -20.63 26.80 -16.19
C ALA A 344 -19.84 26.34 -14.95
N GLU A 345 -18.98 25.34 -15.14
CA GLU A 345 -18.05 24.75 -14.16
C GLU A 345 -16.92 25.72 -13.74
N SER A 346 -17.25 26.93 -13.28
CA SER A 346 -16.26 28.01 -13.16
C SER A 346 -15.33 27.90 -11.95
N ASP A 347 -15.54 26.98 -11.00
CA ASP A 347 -14.74 26.92 -9.76
C ASP A 347 -14.60 25.51 -9.16
N LEU A 348 -14.72 24.47 -9.99
CA LEU A 348 -14.55 23.07 -9.57
C LEU A 348 -13.14 22.77 -9.04
N ASP A 349 -12.14 23.61 -9.32
CA ASP A 349 -10.79 23.50 -8.76
C ASP A 349 -10.78 23.65 -7.23
N VAL A 350 -11.82 24.23 -6.61
CA VAL A 350 -11.90 24.46 -5.16
C VAL A 350 -12.43 23.26 -4.38
N SER A 351 -13.02 22.25 -5.01
CA SER A 351 -13.35 20.99 -4.32
C SER A 351 -13.04 19.88 -5.29
N PRO A 352 -11.80 19.35 -5.31
CA PRO A 352 -11.40 18.36 -6.30
C PRO A 352 -12.25 17.09 -6.17
N PRO A 353 -12.41 16.30 -7.25
CA PRO A 353 -13.09 15.02 -7.15
C PRO A 353 -12.38 14.14 -6.12
N ILE A 354 -13.15 13.49 -5.24
CA ILE A 354 -12.60 12.65 -4.18
C ILE A 354 -11.74 11.53 -4.76
N GLY A 355 -12.11 11.00 -5.92
CA GLY A 355 -11.30 9.98 -6.60
C GLY A 355 -9.87 10.43 -6.92
N THR A 356 -9.62 11.73 -7.12
CA THR A 356 -8.27 12.27 -7.36
C THR A 356 -7.43 12.43 -6.08
N MET A 357 -8.09 12.46 -4.92
CA MET A 357 -7.44 12.60 -3.61
C MET A 357 -7.16 11.25 -2.95
N LEU A 358 -7.90 10.22 -3.35
CA LEU A 358 -7.82 8.88 -2.79
C LEU A 358 -6.45 8.24 -3.02
N ASN A 359 -5.86 7.73 -1.94
CA ASN A 359 -4.67 6.91 -1.98
C ASN A 359 -4.94 5.57 -2.69
N ARG A 360 -4.00 5.13 -3.53
CA ARG A 360 -4.11 3.85 -4.26
C ARG A 360 -2.91 2.98 -3.93
N SER A 361 -3.16 1.90 -3.18
CA SER A 361 -2.10 1.03 -2.69
C SER A 361 -1.26 0.41 -3.82
N SER A 362 -1.90 -0.08 -4.88
CA SER A 362 -1.21 -0.70 -6.01
C SER A 362 -0.20 0.22 -6.72
N ARG A 363 -0.53 1.51 -6.82
CA ARG A 363 0.36 2.55 -7.33
C ARG A 363 1.54 2.77 -6.40
N ASN A 364 1.30 2.85 -5.09
CA ASN A 364 2.37 3.05 -4.11
C ASN A 364 3.36 1.90 -4.14
N VAL A 365 2.85 0.67 -4.13
CA VAL A 365 3.65 -0.55 -4.25
C VAL A 365 4.50 -0.51 -5.51
N LYS A 366 3.93 -0.19 -6.68
CA LYS A 366 4.69 -0.10 -7.92
C LYS A 366 5.83 0.93 -7.84
N ARG A 367 5.56 2.12 -7.31
CA ARG A 367 6.58 3.18 -7.13
C ARG A 367 7.69 2.75 -6.15
N ILE A 368 7.33 2.05 -5.07
CA ILE A 368 8.29 1.52 -4.10
C ILE A 368 9.13 0.41 -4.74
N LEU A 369 8.51 -0.54 -5.46
CA LEU A 369 9.21 -1.59 -6.20
C LEU A 369 10.21 -1.02 -7.22
N ASP A 370 9.85 0.05 -7.92
CA ASP A 370 10.78 0.74 -8.83
C ASP A 370 11.99 1.31 -8.10
N ARG A 371 11.78 1.93 -6.93
CA ARG A 371 12.85 2.48 -6.10
C ARG A 371 13.71 1.38 -5.49
N VAL A 372 13.13 0.30 -5.01
CA VAL A 372 13.85 -0.90 -4.53
C VAL A 372 14.68 -1.52 -5.65
N GLY A 373 14.09 -1.61 -6.84
CA GLY A 373 14.75 -2.13 -8.03
C GLY A 373 15.99 -1.31 -8.40
N ALA A 374 15.88 0.01 -8.31
CA ALA A 374 16.99 0.94 -8.56
C ALA A 374 18.00 1.06 -7.40
N ALA A 375 17.62 0.66 -6.17
CA ALA A 375 18.47 0.73 -4.99
C ALA A 375 19.54 -0.38 -4.93
N THR A 376 20.41 -0.32 -3.93
CA THR A 376 21.49 -1.29 -3.69
C THR A 376 21.03 -2.66 -3.22
N ALA A 377 19.75 -2.79 -2.80
CA ALA A 377 19.17 -4.05 -2.35
C ALA A 377 19.45 -5.20 -3.34
N ASN A 378 19.93 -6.32 -2.82
CA ASN A 378 20.20 -7.54 -3.57
C ASN A 378 18.98 -8.48 -3.59
N ALA A 379 18.11 -8.40 -2.60
CA ALA A 379 16.88 -9.18 -2.50
C ALA A 379 15.72 -8.32 -1.96
N LEU A 380 14.50 -8.66 -2.35
CA LEU A 380 13.26 -8.08 -1.82
C LEU A 380 12.54 -9.12 -0.95
N PHE A 381 12.12 -8.73 0.25
CA PHE A 381 11.14 -9.43 1.07
C PHE A 381 9.79 -8.70 1.01
N VAL A 382 8.73 -9.47 0.74
CA VAL A 382 7.34 -9.04 0.89
C VAL A 382 6.80 -9.68 2.17
N GLY A 383 6.58 -8.86 3.19
CA GLY A 383 6.31 -9.28 4.57
C GLY A 383 4.88 -9.70 4.89
N GLY A 384 4.01 -9.93 3.89
CA GLY A 384 2.60 -10.26 4.11
C GLY A 384 1.65 -9.06 4.04
N ASP A 385 0.36 -9.34 4.24
CA ASP A 385 -0.74 -8.41 4.01
C ASP A 385 -0.67 -7.78 2.61
N ILE A 386 -0.71 -8.70 1.65
CA ILE A 386 -0.63 -8.44 0.20
C ILE A 386 -1.91 -7.78 -0.29
N ILE A 387 -3.04 -8.20 0.25
CA ILE A 387 -4.39 -7.75 -0.11
C ILE A 387 -5.19 -7.51 1.18
N ASP A 388 -6.31 -6.78 1.11
CA ASP A 388 -7.22 -6.63 2.25
C ASP A 388 -8.12 -7.87 2.47
N PHE A 389 -8.60 -8.44 1.36
CA PHE A 389 -9.56 -9.55 1.29
C PHE A 389 -9.62 -10.15 -0.12
N ILE A 390 -10.09 -11.39 -0.23
CA ILE A 390 -10.06 -12.22 -1.45
C ILE A 390 -11.02 -11.75 -2.56
N PRO A 391 -12.34 -11.57 -2.31
CA PRO A 391 -13.25 -11.11 -3.34
C PRO A 391 -13.08 -9.60 -3.53
N ASN A 392 -12.78 -9.15 -4.75
CA ASN A 392 -12.76 -7.72 -5.06
C ASN A 392 -13.45 -7.42 -6.40
N VAL A 393 -13.61 -6.15 -6.73
CA VAL A 393 -14.28 -5.68 -7.94
C VAL A 393 -13.26 -5.12 -8.92
N SER A 394 -13.37 -5.53 -10.18
CA SER A 394 -12.71 -4.86 -11.31
C SER A 394 -13.75 -4.48 -12.34
N VAL A 395 -13.52 -3.36 -13.00
CA VAL A 395 -14.36 -2.90 -14.10
C VAL A 395 -13.47 -2.49 -15.26
N PRO A 396 -13.88 -2.75 -16.52
CA PRO A 396 -13.14 -2.25 -17.67
C PRO A 396 -12.91 -0.75 -17.54
N HIS A 397 -11.72 -0.29 -17.93
CA HIS A 397 -11.39 1.13 -17.89
C HIS A 397 -12.41 1.90 -18.73
N GLN A 398 -13.20 2.74 -18.06
CA GLN A 398 -14.10 3.70 -18.68
C GLN A 398 -13.59 5.11 -18.39
N GLN A 399 -13.85 6.04 -19.30
CA GLN A 399 -13.70 7.46 -19.02
C GLN A 399 -14.81 7.87 -18.04
N GLN A 400 -14.43 8.50 -16.92
CA GLN A 400 -15.28 9.09 -15.86
C GLN A 400 -16.68 8.47 -15.66
N ARG A 401 -16.86 7.76 -14.54
CA ARG A 401 -18.14 7.23 -14.10
C ARG A 401 -18.97 8.30 -13.40
N ARG A 402 -20.30 8.17 -13.42
CA ARG A 402 -21.18 8.94 -12.51
C ARG A 402 -20.98 8.46 -11.07
N VAL A 403 -21.21 9.33 -10.09
CA VAL A 403 -21.10 9.00 -8.65
C VAL A 403 -21.85 7.71 -8.30
N ARG A 404 -23.13 7.61 -8.72
CA ARG A 404 -23.96 6.43 -8.48
C ARG A 404 -23.39 5.14 -9.10
N GLU A 405 -22.72 5.23 -10.25
CA GLU A 405 -22.12 4.07 -10.91
C GLU A 405 -20.89 3.57 -10.15
N VAL A 406 -20.13 4.46 -9.52
CA VAL A 406 -19.04 4.09 -8.61
C VAL A 406 -19.59 3.42 -7.36
N TRP A 407 -20.56 4.03 -6.68
CA TRP A 407 -21.20 3.46 -5.48
C TRP A 407 -21.80 2.09 -5.77
N ASN A 408 -22.57 1.94 -6.84
CA ASN A 408 -23.17 0.66 -7.21
C ASN A 408 -22.12 -0.42 -7.50
N ALA A 409 -20.93 -0.06 -8.00
CA ALA A 409 -19.87 -1.02 -8.30
C ALA A 409 -19.19 -1.54 -7.03
N VAL A 410 -18.93 -0.66 -6.06
CA VAL A 410 -18.23 -0.99 -4.80
C VAL A 410 -19.18 -1.32 -3.64
N ALA A 411 -20.48 -1.21 -3.85
CA ALA A 411 -21.48 -1.49 -2.84
C ALA A 411 -21.35 -2.93 -2.32
N LEU A 412 -21.67 -3.07 -1.04
CA LEU A 412 -21.72 -4.36 -0.36
C LEU A 412 -23.16 -4.88 -0.19
N ASP A 413 -24.16 -4.32 -0.89
CA ASP A 413 -25.57 -4.77 -0.81
C ASP A 413 -25.79 -6.27 -1.14
N ASP A 414 -27.05 -6.72 -1.13
CA ASP A 414 -27.43 -8.12 -1.40
C ASP A 414 -26.86 -8.71 -2.70
N ASN A 415 -26.45 -7.88 -3.67
CA ASN A 415 -25.85 -8.32 -4.93
C ASN A 415 -24.30 -8.35 -4.91
N TYR A 416 -23.63 -8.09 -3.78
CA TYR A 416 -22.16 -7.91 -3.77
C TYR A 416 -21.40 -9.13 -4.31
N ARG A 417 -21.83 -10.35 -3.97
CA ARG A 417 -21.21 -11.61 -4.46
C ARG A 417 -21.29 -11.76 -5.98
N HIS A 418 -22.21 -11.07 -6.66
CA HIS A 418 -22.28 -11.06 -8.11
C HIS A 418 -21.32 -10.05 -8.76
N ARG A 419 -21.00 -8.96 -8.05
CA ARG A 419 -20.08 -7.92 -8.53
C ARG A 419 -18.62 -8.25 -8.23
N TYR A 420 -18.37 -8.90 -7.10
CA TYR A 420 -17.05 -9.20 -6.59
C TYR A 420 -16.58 -10.57 -7.10
N GLN A 421 -15.27 -10.68 -7.33
CA GLN A 421 -14.62 -11.85 -7.89
C GLN A 421 -13.34 -12.10 -7.12
N ASN A 422 -13.06 -13.38 -6.88
CA ASN A 422 -11.91 -13.76 -6.08
C ASN A 422 -10.58 -13.50 -6.82
N PHE A 423 -9.54 -13.20 -6.04
CA PHE A 423 -8.12 -13.20 -6.46
C PHE A 423 -7.70 -12.11 -7.46
N ILE A 424 -8.55 -11.12 -7.78
CA ILE A 424 -8.16 -9.99 -8.64
C ILE A 424 -6.89 -9.30 -8.10
N ASP A 425 -6.82 -9.10 -6.78
CA ASP A 425 -5.70 -8.39 -6.16
C ASP A 425 -4.44 -9.25 -6.09
N PHE A 426 -4.58 -10.57 -5.91
CA PHE A 426 -3.47 -11.51 -6.02
C PHE A 426 -2.88 -11.57 -7.43
N VAL A 427 -3.73 -11.53 -8.46
CA VAL A 427 -3.25 -11.40 -9.86
C VAL A 427 -2.55 -10.06 -10.07
N SER A 428 -3.03 -8.99 -9.44
CA SER A 428 -2.39 -7.67 -9.49
C SER A 428 -1.01 -7.69 -8.82
N PHE A 429 -0.89 -8.29 -7.64
CA PHE A 429 0.38 -8.52 -6.96
C PHE A 429 1.35 -9.35 -7.79
N TYR A 430 0.88 -10.49 -8.33
CA TYR A 430 1.67 -11.34 -9.22
C TYR A 430 2.25 -10.54 -10.40
N SER A 431 1.43 -9.68 -11.00
CA SER A 431 1.82 -8.84 -12.15
C SER A 431 2.93 -7.85 -11.78
N LEU A 432 2.80 -7.19 -10.62
CA LEU A 432 3.79 -6.24 -10.11
C LEU A 432 5.14 -6.91 -9.79
N ILE A 433 5.12 -8.09 -9.17
CA ILE A 433 6.35 -8.80 -8.81
C ILE A 433 7.01 -9.43 -10.03
N LEU A 434 6.23 -9.97 -10.98
CA LEU A 434 6.78 -10.49 -12.24
C LEU A 434 7.51 -9.40 -13.02
N ASP A 435 6.91 -8.20 -13.08
CA ASP A 435 7.54 -7.01 -13.68
C ASP A 435 8.81 -6.59 -12.93
N PHE A 436 8.78 -6.53 -11.60
CA PHE A 436 9.97 -6.25 -10.78
C PHE A 436 11.12 -7.22 -11.08
N CYS A 437 10.85 -8.53 -11.01
CA CYS A 437 11.84 -9.57 -11.25
C CYS A 437 12.39 -9.53 -12.68
N ARG A 438 11.55 -9.23 -13.68
CA ARG A 438 11.98 -9.11 -15.08
C ARG A 438 12.83 -7.86 -15.33
N ARG A 439 12.41 -6.69 -14.84
CA ARG A 439 13.12 -5.43 -15.09
C ARG A 439 14.43 -5.33 -14.32
N PHE A 440 14.43 -5.75 -13.05
CA PHE A 440 15.58 -5.56 -12.17
C PHE A 440 16.44 -6.81 -12.00
N GLN A 441 15.95 -7.99 -12.40
CA GLN A 441 16.66 -9.27 -12.25
C GLN A 441 17.09 -9.52 -10.79
N LYS A 442 16.23 -9.17 -9.82
CA LYS A 442 16.48 -9.38 -8.39
C LYS A 442 15.53 -10.45 -7.83
N PRO A 443 15.98 -11.31 -6.91
CA PRO A 443 15.11 -12.24 -6.21
C PRO A 443 14.10 -11.51 -5.33
N ALA A 444 12.86 -11.99 -5.35
CA ALA A 444 11.80 -11.59 -4.45
C ALA A 444 11.33 -12.80 -3.63
N PHE A 445 11.13 -12.57 -2.34
CA PHE A 445 10.57 -13.51 -1.38
C PHE A 445 9.23 -12.96 -0.89
N ALA A 446 8.25 -13.81 -0.59
CA ALA A 446 7.02 -13.37 0.03
C ALA A 446 6.55 -14.32 1.12
N LEU A 447 5.91 -13.73 2.12
CA LEU A 447 5.29 -14.38 3.25
C LEU A 447 3.81 -14.01 3.27
N THR A 448 3.00 -14.82 3.96
CA THR A 448 1.58 -14.52 4.16
C THR A 448 1.37 -13.69 5.42
N GLY A 449 0.44 -12.74 5.38
CA GLY A 449 -0.17 -12.07 6.53
C GLY A 449 -1.57 -12.60 6.82
N ASN A 450 -2.28 -11.97 7.76
CA ASN A 450 -3.65 -12.36 8.12
C ASN A 450 -4.67 -12.00 7.03
N HIS A 451 -4.54 -10.84 6.40
CA HIS A 451 -5.50 -10.37 5.39
C HIS A 451 -5.48 -11.20 4.09
N ASP A 452 -4.38 -11.90 3.84
CA ASP A 452 -4.14 -12.70 2.64
C ASP A 452 -5.08 -13.90 2.48
N CYS A 453 -5.97 -14.14 3.44
CA CYS A 453 -6.99 -15.18 3.39
C CYS A 453 -8.40 -14.72 3.82
N TYR A 454 -8.62 -13.41 4.02
CA TYR A 454 -9.93 -12.88 4.39
C TYR A 454 -10.94 -13.06 3.26
N ASN A 455 -11.95 -13.89 3.47
CA ASN A 455 -12.88 -14.31 2.42
C ASN A 455 -14.03 -13.32 2.17
N ASP A 456 -14.18 -12.31 3.01
CA ASP A 456 -15.27 -11.34 2.93
C ASP A 456 -14.75 -9.91 2.88
N ALA A 457 -15.37 -9.10 2.01
CA ALA A 457 -15.06 -7.69 1.89
C ALA A 457 -15.81 -6.87 2.95
N TYR A 458 -15.20 -5.77 3.38
CA TYR A 458 -15.76 -4.80 4.32
C TYR A 458 -15.80 -3.39 3.74
N GLY A 459 -16.69 -2.55 4.28
CA GLY A 459 -16.80 -1.14 3.91
C GLY A 459 -15.55 -0.33 4.28
N ILE A 460 -15.47 0.93 3.84
CA ILE A 460 -14.30 1.80 4.15
C ILE A 460 -14.28 2.30 5.61
N SER A 461 -15.34 2.05 6.38
CA SER A 461 -15.37 2.29 7.83
C SER A 461 -16.37 1.31 8.44
N PRO A 462 -16.04 0.01 8.59
CA PRO A 462 -16.99 -1.01 9.03
C PRO A 462 -17.39 -0.86 10.52
N ARG A 463 -18.51 -1.46 10.91
CA ARG A 463 -19.02 -1.45 12.30
C ARG A 463 -19.11 -2.87 12.88
N VAL A 464 -18.61 -3.04 14.10
CA VAL A 464 -18.79 -4.24 14.94
C VAL A 464 -19.62 -3.82 16.14
N LEU A 465 -20.79 -4.45 16.33
CA LEU A 465 -21.72 -4.13 17.44
C LEU A 465 -22.07 -2.63 17.53
N GLY A 466 -22.11 -1.92 16.39
CA GLY A 466 -22.41 -0.49 16.32
C GLY A 466 -21.21 0.44 16.56
N VAL A 467 -20.04 -0.09 16.93
CA VAL A 467 -18.79 0.64 17.11
C VAL A 467 -17.91 0.48 15.87
N ARG A 468 -17.05 1.45 15.55
CA ARG A 468 -16.08 1.30 14.45
C ARG A 468 -15.16 0.13 14.72
N ALA A 469 -14.97 -0.76 13.74
CA ALA A 469 -14.07 -1.91 13.90
C ALA A 469 -12.60 -1.47 13.86
N ASN A 470 -12.29 -0.46 13.06
CA ASN A 470 -11.00 0.20 12.96
C ASN A 470 -11.22 1.66 12.56
N GLU A 471 -10.65 2.59 13.32
CA GLU A 471 -10.83 4.02 13.09
C GLU A 471 -9.94 4.53 11.93
N GLY A 472 -8.80 3.89 11.68
CA GLY A 472 -7.79 4.30 10.71
C GLY A 472 -8.11 4.04 9.23
N ILE A 473 -9.00 3.10 8.90
CA ILE A 473 -9.18 2.63 7.51
C ILE A 473 -9.45 3.79 6.52
N ALA A 474 -10.23 4.82 6.88
CA ALA A 474 -10.44 5.95 5.97
C ALA A 474 -9.20 6.86 5.85
N ALA A 475 -8.46 7.09 6.93
CA ALA A 475 -7.19 7.83 6.93
C ALA A 475 -6.12 7.14 6.07
N ASP A 476 -6.07 5.80 6.10
CA ASP A 476 -5.20 4.96 5.26
C ASP A 476 -5.38 5.22 3.75
N HIS A 477 -6.59 5.67 3.38
CA HIS A 477 -6.95 6.04 2.01
C HIS A 477 -6.70 7.54 1.71
N ASN A 478 -6.08 8.29 2.63
CA ASN A 478 -5.84 9.73 2.56
C ASN A 478 -7.13 10.57 2.43
N LEU A 479 -8.22 10.10 3.06
CA LEU A 479 -9.54 10.72 3.05
C LEU A 479 -9.97 11.12 4.47
N THR A 480 -10.70 12.22 4.58
CA THR A 480 -11.48 12.51 5.80
C THR A 480 -12.60 11.48 5.95
N LEU A 481 -13.18 11.34 7.15
CA LEU A 481 -14.31 10.43 7.37
C LEU A 481 -15.48 10.74 6.42
N TYR A 482 -15.76 12.02 6.22
CA TYR A 482 -16.80 12.47 5.30
C TYR A 482 -16.48 12.11 3.84
N GLU A 483 -15.25 12.37 3.39
CA GLU A 483 -14.81 12.03 2.03
C GLU A 483 -14.86 10.51 1.79
N ALA A 484 -14.51 9.69 2.77
CA ALA A 484 -14.57 8.24 2.69
C ALA A 484 -16.01 7.74 2.53
N ILE A 485 -16.95 8.25 3.34
CA ILE A 485 -18.38 7.94 3.23
C ILE A 485 -18.90 8.33 1.85
N LEU A 486 -18.56 9.54 1.37
CA LEU A 486 -19.01 10.05 0.08
C LEU A 486 -18.38 9.30 -1.10
N ALA A 487 -17.13 8.83 -0.98
CA ALA A 487 -16.48 8.01 -1.99
C ALA A 487 -17.14 6.63 -2.13
N PHE A 488 -17.46 6.00 -1.00
CA PHE A 488 -17.92 4.61 -0.94
C PHE A 488 -19.44 4.49 -1.13
N GLY A 489 -20.21 5.44 -0.61
CA GLY A 489 -21.66 5.45 -0.65
C GLY A 489 -22.31 4.70 0.52
N ARG A 490 -23.56 4.28 0.34
CA ARG A 490 -24.47 3.85 1.43
C ARG A 490 -23.97 2.67 2.28
N THR A 491 -23.15 1.79 1.73
CA THR A 491 -22.70 0.56 2.40
C THR A 491 -21.30 0.70 3.02
N TYR A 492 -20.89 1.93 3.36
CA TYR A 492 -19.54 2.23 3.87
C TYR A 492 -19.26 1.60 5.24
N ASP A 493 -20.31 1.33 6.01
CA ASP A 493 -20.28 0.82 7.39
C ASP A 493 -20.49 -0.68 7.50
N GLU A 494 -20.71 -1.35 6.37
CA GLU A 494 -21.03 -2.77 6.36
C GLU A 494 -19.83 -3.65 6.67
N LEU A 495 -20.09 -4.68 7.47
CA LEU A 495 -19.22 -5.81 7.74
C LEU A 495 -20.00 -7.10 7.47
N LYS A 496 -19.47 -7.98 6.61
CA LYS A 496 -20.19 -9.20 6.18
C LYS A 496 -20.08 -10.37 7.13
N SER A 497 -18.96 -10.50 7.82
CA SER A 497 -18.76 -11.51 8.86
C SER A 497 -17.89 -10.95 9.99
N GLN A 498 -18.05 -11.48 11.20
CA GLN A 498 -17.26 -11.05 12.36
C GLN A 498 -15.83 -11.60 12.34
N SER A 499 -15.61 -12.78 11.75
CA SER A 499 -14.29 -13.31 11.40
C SER A 499 -14.28 -13.61 9.90
N MET A 500 -13.21 -13.21 9.23
CA MET A 500 -13.05 -13.32 7.79
C MET A 500 -11.98 -14.36 7.40
N PHE A 501 -11.17 -14.84 8.36
CA PHE A 501 -10.06 -15.76 8.14
C PHE A 501 -10.51 -17.10 7.58
N THR A 502 -10.10 -17.41 6.35
CA THR A 502 -10.42 -18.67 5.69
C THR A 502 -9.14 -19.31 5.16
N PRO A 503 -8.51 -20.25 5.89
CA PRO A 503 -7.18 -20.76 5.57
C PRO A 503 -7.11 -21.44 4.19
N ALA A 504 -8.23 -21.97 3.69
CA ALA A 504 -8.32 -22.55 2.35
C ALA A 504 -8.03 -21.55 1.22
N MET A 505 -8.18 -20.24 1.47
CA MET A 505 -7.90 -19.20 0.48
C MET A 505 -6.41 -19.09 0.16
N PHE A 506 -5.53 -19.54 1.06
CA PHE A 506 -4.10 -19.64 0.80
C PHE A 506 -3.72 -20.69 -0.26
N ASN A 507 -4.63 -21.58 -0.68
CA ASN A 507 -4.38 -22.53 -1.77
C ASN A 507 -3.89 -21.83 -3.04
N TRP A 508 -4.43 -20.64 -3.34
CA TRP A 508 -3.98 -19.84 -4.47
C TRP A 508 -2.52 -19.40 -4.30
N PHE A 509 -2.19 -18.82 -3.14
CA PHE A 509 -0.85 -18.35 -2.81
C PHE A 509 0.17 -19.50 -2.92
N TYR A 510 -0.13 -20.64 -2.27
CA TYR A 510 0.81 -21.75 -2.18
C TYR A 510 0.94 -22.57 -3.47
N ALA A 511 -0.05 -22.49 -4.37
CA ALA A 511 0.05 -23.11 -5.69
C ALA A 511 0.77 -22.22 -6.71
N VAL A 512 0.52 -20.91 -6.70
CA VAL A 512 0.97 -19.99 -7.75
C VAL A 512 2.32 -19.35 -7.44
N LEU A 513 2.53 -18.93 -6.19
CA LEU A 513 3.65 -18.08 -5.82
C LEU A 513 4.81 -18.88 -5.23
N THR A 514 4.52 -19.77 -4.29
CA THR A 514 5.53 -20.64 -3.68
C THR A 514 4.86 -21.78 -2.91
N PRO A 515 5.35 -23.03 -2.96
CA PRO A 515 4.80 -24.09 -2.11
C PRO A 515 5.31 -24.04 -0.66
N PHE A 516 6.20 -23.11 -0.31
CA PHE A 516 6.85 -23.07 1.01
C PHE A 516 6.24 -22.01 1.92
N ALA A 517 5.79 -22.42 3.11
CA ALA A 517 5.33 -21.51 4.17
C ALA A 517 6.50 -20.90 4.93
N ASP A 518 7.49 -21.72 5.28
CA ASP A 518 8.68 -21.30 6.02
C ASP A 518 9.93 -21.72 5.26
N PHE A 519 10.97 -20.88 5.27
CA PHE A 519 12.21 -21.19 4.58
C PHE A 519 13.44 -20.56 5.22
N ALA A 520 14.61 -21.14 4.91
CA ALA A 520 15.91 -20.55 5.15
C ALA A 520 16.81 -20.69 3.91
N ILE A 521 17.35 -19.56 3.44
CA ILE A 521 18.28 -19.48 2.31
C ILE A 521 19.68 -19.20 2.87
N LYS A 522 20.60 -20.14 2.68
CA LYS A 522 21.99 -20.06 3.14
C LYS A 522 22.85 -19.38 2.07
N LEU A 523 23.28 -18.17 2.38
CA LEU A 523 24.23 -17.39 1.60
C LEU A 523 25.65 -17.56 2.18
N PRO A 524 26.72 -17.07 1.53
CA PRO A 524 28.09 -17.27 2.01
C PRO A 524 28.29 -16.85 3.47
N HIS A 525 27.83 -15.65 3.86
CA HIS A 525 28.01 -15.09 5.20
C HIS A 525 26.70 -14.84 5.97
N GLN A 526 25.56 -15.08 5.34
CA GLN A 526 24.23 -14.85 5.92
C GLN A 526 23.28 -16.03 5.72
N VAL A 527 22.24 -16.11 6.56
CA VAL A 527 21.06 -16.94 6.34
C VAL A 527 19.84 -16.04 6.37
N LEU A 528 19.06 -16.07 5.30
CA LEU A 528 17.78 -15.37 5.23
C LEU A 528 16.68 -16.34 5.65
N VAL A 529 15.88 -15.99 6.65
CA VAL A 529 14.80 -16.83 7.19
C VAL A 529 13.47 -16.12 7.00
N GLY A 530 12.50 -16.83 6.44
CA GLY A 530 11.12 -16.36 6.27
C GLY A 530 10.13 -17.26 7.00
N MET A 531 9.15 -16.66 7.67
CA MET A 531 8.12 -17.35 8.44
C MET A 531 6.73 -16.84 8.06
N ALA A 532 5.87 -17.74 7.61
CA ALA A 532 4.48 -17.42 7.27
C ALA A 532 3.62 -17.17 8.52
N TRP A 533 2.47 -16.52 8.30
CA TRP A 533 1.46 -16.28 9.33
C TRP A 533 1.01 -17.56 10.04
N GLY A 534 0.40 -18.51 9.33
CA GLY A 534 -0.17 -19.71 9.93
C GLY A 534 -1.56 -20.06 9.41
N GLU A 535 -2.32 -20.77 10.23
CA GLU A 535 -3.67 -21.25 9.89
C GLU A 535 -4.79 -20.63 10.73
N GLU A 536 -4.49 -19.87 11.78
CA GLU A 536 -5.50 -19.17 12.57
C GLU A 536 -5.05 -17.74 12.93
N GLU A 537 -5.98 -16.99 13.50
CA GLU A 537 -5.72 -15.68 14.09
C GLU A 537 -6.46 -15.58 15.42
N ASP A 538 -5.81 -14.95 16.40
CA ASP A 538 -6.46 -14.48 17.61
C ASP A 538 -6.82 -13.00 17.46
N LEU A 539 -8.11 -12.69 17.60
CA LEU A 539 -8.70 -11.37 17.53
C LEU A 539 -9.19 -10.85 18.89
N LEU A 540 -9.13 -11.68 19.95
CA LEU A 540 -9.75 -11.40 21.24
C LEU A 540 -8.83 -11.76 22.40
N ASP A 541 -8.22 -10.74 22.99
CA ASP A 541 -7.63 -10.89 24.32
C ASP A 541 -8.72 -11.13 25.39
N VAL A 542 -8.38 -11.99 26.37
CA VAL A 542 -9.14 -12.18 27.60
C VAL A 542 -9.27 -10.81 28.31
N PRO A 543 -10.36 -10.46 29.03
CA PRO A 543 -10.63 -9.10 29.54
C PRO A 543 -9.67 -8.53 30.60
N LEU A 544 -8.47 -9.08 30.73
CA LEU A 544 -7.43 -8.73 31.69
C LEU A 544 -6.16 -8.16 31.01
N THR A 545 -6.08 -8.09 29.68
CA THR A 545 -4.97 -7.42 28.97
C THR A 545 -5.30 -5.95 28.67
N ASN A 546 -4.28 -5.10 28.55
CA ASN A 546 -4.45 -3.66 28.34
C ASN A 546 -4.91 -3.29 26.91
N HIS A 547 -5.05 -4.23 25.98
CA HIS A 547 -5.27 -3.94 24.56
C HIS A 547 -6.74 -4.01 24.11
N GLY A 548 -7.65 -4.51 24.94
CA GLY A 548 -9.11 -4.44 24.72
C GLY A 548 -9.65 -5.14 23.46
N PHE A 549 -10.90 -4.83 23.07
CA PHE A 549 -11.51 -5.30 21.82
C PHE A 549 -10.90 -4.53 20.62
N GLY A 550 -10.32 -5.25 19.65
CA GLY A 550 -9.77 -4.64 18.42
C GLY A 550 -8.26 -4.39 18.41
N HIS A 551 -7.48 -5.18 19.16
CA HIS A 551 -6.02 -5.20 19.03
C HIS A 551 -5.60 -5.73 17.64
N LEU A 552 -4.33 -5.52 17.28
CA LEU A 552 -3.74 -6.14 16.09
C LEU A 552 -3.86 -7.68 16.20
N PRO A 553 -4.37 -8.38 15.17
CA PRO A 553 -4.50 -9.84 15.20
C PRO A 553 -3.17 -10.51 15.56
N ARG A 554 -3.20 -11.61 16.33
CA ARG A 554 -2.00 -12.41 16.60
C ARG A 554 -2.08 -13.74 15.88
N SER A 555 -0.97 -14.21 15.35
CA SER A 555 -0.90 -15.56 14.82
C SER A 555 -0.68 -16.56 15.95
N ASP A 556 -1.53 -17.58 16.01
CA ASP A 556 -1.42 -18.74 16.91
C ASP A 556 -0.20 -19.62 16.59
N ASN A 557 0.26 -19.57 15.34
CA ASN A 557 1.35 -20.37 14.82
C ASN A 557 2.68 -19.61 14.73
N ALA A 558 2.69 -18.32 15.11
CA ALA A 558 3.89 -17.51 15.10
C ALA A 558 4.92 -18.02 16.09
N ILE A 559 6.12 -18.30 15.56
CA ILE A 559 7.23 -18.97 16.25
C ILE A 559 6.82 -20.35 16.78
N SER A 560 6.02 -21.10 16.02
CA SER A 560 5.70 -22.50 16.36
C SER A 560 6.96 -23.33 16.61
N ALA A 561 6.83 -24.48 17.28
CA ALA A 561 7.96 -25.39 17.49
C ALA A 561 8.66 -25.79 16.18
N ARG A 562 7.95 -25.76 15.05
CA ARG A 562 8.49 -25.99 13.72
C ARG A 562 9.34 -24.78 13.26
N GLN A 563 8.78 -23.57 13.30
CA GLN A 563 9.50 -22.34 12.92
C GLN A 563 10.75 -22.11 13.79
N LEU A 564 10.63 -22.34 15.10
CA LEU A 564 11.75 -22.24 16.03
C LEU A 564 12.90 -23.17 15.64
N ARG A 565 12.63 -24.42 15.22
CA ARG A 565 13.69 -25.35 14.79
C ARG A 565 14.48 -24.84 13.59
N VAL A 566 13.83 -24.20 12.61
CA VAL A 566 14.54 -23.60 11.46
C VAL A 566 15.43 -22.47 11.91
N LEU A 567 14.89 -21.62 12.78
CA LEU A 567 15.64 -20.48 13.28
C LEU A 567 16.85 -20.96 14.07
N GLU A 568 16.70 -21.98 14.92
CA GLU A 568 17.80 -22.61 15.65
C GLU A 568 18.84 -23.24 14.70
N ASP A 569 18.40 -23.97 13.67
CA ASP A 569 19.27 -24.51 12.63
C ASP A 569 20.04 -23.38 11.91
N ALA A 570 19.38 -22.26 11.62
CA ALA A 570 19.97 -21.10 10.96
C ALA A 570 21.04 -20.42 11.84
N VAL A 571 20.73 -20.13 13.10
CA VAL A 571 21.68 -19.47 14.01
C VAL A 571 22.86 -20.37 14.38
N ASN A 572 22.67 -21.70 14.36
CA ASN A 572 23.74 -22.66 14.64
C ASN A 572 24.70 -22.85 13.44
N THR A 573 24.44 -22.24 12.28
CA THR A 573 25.40 -22.22 11.16
C THR A 573 26.63 -21.35 11.42
N GLY A 574 26.59 -20.46 12.41
CA GLY A 574 27.64 -19.46 12.68
C GLY A 574 27.64 -18.28 11.69
N LYS A 575 26.69 -18.23 10.76
CA LYS A 575 26.46 -17.11 9.84
C LYS A 575 25.54 -16.07 10.47
N LYS A 576 25.54 -14.85 9.92
CA LYS A 576 24.59 -13.81 10.34
C LYS A 576 23.17 -14.18 9.91
N VAL A 577 22.19 -14.07 10.80
CA VAL A 577 20.80 -14.45 10.52
C VAL A 577 19.92 -13.23 10.38
N ILE A 578 19.25 -13.13 9.23
CA ILE A 578 18.17 -12.17 8.97
C ILE A 578 16.86 -12.93 9.03
N LEU A 579 15.94 -12.49 9.88
CA LEU A 579 14.61 -13.07 10.04
C LEU A 579 13.54 -12.12 9.51
N SER A 580 12.56 -12.65 8.79
CA SER A 580 11.38 -11.90 8.34
C SER A 580 10.09 -12.68 8.55
N SER A 581 9.03 -11.96 8.93
CA SER A 581 7.66 -12.44 9.14
C SER A 581 6.69 -11.27 8.97
N HIS A 582 5.39 -11.57 8.92
CA HIS A 582 4.36 -10.54 9.00
C HIS A 582 4.14 -10.06 10.44
N PHE A 583 3.90 -10.98 11.40
CA PHE A 583 3.74 -10.65 12.82
C PHE A 583 4.99 -9.97 13.39
N THR A 584 4.81 -9.07 14.36
CA THR A 584 5.89 -8.23 14.90
C THR A 584 6.72 -8.95 15.98
N PHE A 585 7.89 -8.39 16.30
CA PHE A 585 8.72 -8.80 17.44
C PHE A 585 8.91 -7.66 18.46
N ALA A 586 8.54 -6.44 18.07
CA ALA A 586 8.47 -5.26 18.89
C ALA A 586 7.60 -4.28 18.10
N SER A 587 6.61 -3.65 18.73
CA SER A 587 5.85 -2.56 18.12
C SER A 587 5.12 -1.84 19.23
N TYR A 588 5.40 -0.55 19.36
CA TYR A 588 4.78 0.27 20.41
C TYR A 588 3.37 0.71 19.95
N ILE A 589 2.45 0.78 20.91
CA ILE A 589 1.05 1.18 20.70
C ILE A 589 0.95 2.62 20.22
N GLU A 590 -0.21 2.96 19.64
CA GLU A 590 -0.34 4.14 18.80
C GLU A 590 -0.07 5.48 19.47
N HIS A 591 -0.38 5.57 20.76
CA HIS A 591 -0.28 6.80 21.53
C HIS A 591 1.15 7.08 22.03
N ILE A 592 2.05 6.08 22.03
CA ILE A 592 3.47 6.30 22.38
C ILE A 592 4.15 7.03 21.20
N PRO A 593 4.71 8.24 21.43
CA PRO A 593 5.42 8.96 20.39
C PRO A 593 6.71 8.26 19.97
N MET A 594 7.04 8.29 18.69
CA MET A 594 8.28 7.75 18.14
C MET A 594 9.54 8.52 18.59
N SER A 595 9.41 9.77 19.04
CA SER A 595 10.51 10.53 19.64
C SER A 595 10.64 10.25 21.14
N SER A 596 9.83 9.35 21.70
CA SER A 596 9.91 8.97 23.10
C SER A 596 11.29 8.39 23.40
N THR A 597 11.86 8.82 24.53
CA THR A 597 13.05 8.20 25.12
C THR A 597 12.69 7.19 26.20
N GLU A 598 11.40 6.89 26.35
CA GLU A 598 10.94 5.88 27.29
C GLU A 598 11.45 4.50 26.86
N GLU A 599 11.81 3.73 27.88
CA GLU A 599 12.25 2.36 27.69
C GLU A 599 11.04 1.47 27.51
N GLY A 600 11.03 0.73 26.41
CA GLY A 600 9.99 -0.24 26.15
C GLY A 600 10.23 -1.55 26.89
N ASP A 601 9.14 -2.28 27.05
CA ASP A 601 9.07 -3.45 27.91
C ASP A 601 8.27 -4.57 27.24
N ILE A 602 8.95 -5.66 26.86
CA ILE A 602 8.33 -6.78 26.14
C ILE A 602 8.44 -8.03 27.01
N GLU A 603 7.31 -8.43 27.61
CA GLU A 603 7.20 -9.64 28.43
C GLU A 603 7.54 -10.88 27.58
N PHE A 604 8.35 -11.81 28.09
CA PHE A 604 8.63 -13.06 27.38
C PHE A 604 8.13 -14.32 28.09
N GLU A 605 7.56 -14.18 29.29
CA GLU A 605 6.76 -15.24 29.88
C GLU A 605 5.38 -15.25 29.22
N THR A 606 4.85 -16.44 28.94
CA THR A 606 3.56 -16.59 28.29
C THR A 606 2.45 -16.50 29.34
N THR A 607 2.26 -15.31 29.93
CA THR A 607 1.12 -15.05 30.83
C THR A 607 -0.09 -14.49 30.10
N GLY A 608 0.12 -14.01 28.86
CA GLY A 608 -0.90 -13.35 28.04
C GLY A 608 -1.07 -11.88 28.39
N GLU A 609 -0.21 -11.30 29.24
CA GLU A 609 -0.25 -9.89 29.63
C GLU A 609 0.54 -9.02 28.64
N TYR A 610 0.02 -8.88 27.43
CA TYR A 610 0.58 -7.97 26.43
C TYR A 610 0.43 -6.50 26.85
N GLY A 611 1.50 -5.72 26.62
CA GLY A 611 1.60 -4.33 27.03
C GLY A 611 1.89 -3.39 25.86
N ASP A 612 2.02 -2.10 26.17
CA ASP A 612 2.08 -1.02 25.17
C ASP A 612 3.29 -1.10 24.20
N HIS A 613 4.20 -2.06 24.36
CA HIS A 613 5.42 -2.20 23.55
C HIS A 613 5.45 -3.45 22.66
N ASP A 614 4.45 -4.34 22.76
CA ASP A 614 4.45 -5.64 22.09
C ASP A 614 3.17 -5.90 21.25
N MET A 615 2.65 -4.83 20.65
CA MET A 615 1.49 -4.85 19.75
C MET A 615 1.72 -5.76 18.53
N GLY A 616 0.79 -6.69 18.29
CA GLY A 616 0.84 -7.60 17.14
C GLY A 616 1.99 -8.61 17.19
N THR A 617 2.62 -8.78 18.36
CA THR A 617 3.67 -9.77 18.56
C THR A 617 3.10 -11.17 18.73
N PHE A 618 3.97 -12.17 18.78
CA PHE A 618 3.60 -13.59 18.77
C PHE A 618 3.50 -14.20 20.17
N GLU A 619 2.74 -15.28 20.29
CA GLU A 619 2.42 -15.88 21.60
C GLU A 619 3.36 -17.04 21.98
N THR A 620 3.76 -17.85 21.00
CA THR A 620 4.43 -19.11 21.28
C THR A 620 5.95 -18.95 21.35
N ASN A 621 6.61 -19.74 22.21
CA ASN A 621 8.08 -19.78 22.32
C ASN A 621 8.78 -18.43 22.60
N ARG A 622 8.05 -17.42 23.12
CA ARG A 622 8.57 -16.10 23.50
C ARG A 622 9.83 -16.18 24.34
N LYS A 623 9.81 -16.93 25.44
CA LYS A 623 10.98 -17.16 26.29
C LYS A 623 12.19 -17.67 25.51
N ARG A 624 12.03 -18.69 24.67
CA ARG A 624 13.15 -19.23 23.90
C ARG A 624 13.71 -18.20 22.92
N LEU A 625 12.85 -17.39 22.31
CA LEU A 625 13.28 -16.40 21.34
C LEU A 625 13.85 -15.13 22.00
N TYR A 626 13.07 -14.44 22.81
CA TYR A 626 13.44 -13.18 23.46
C TYR A 626 14.54 -13.35 24.50
N GLU A 627 14.37 -14.23 25.48
CA GLU A 627 15.36 -14.42 26.54
C GLU A 627 16.65 -15.03 25.97
N GLN A 628 16.53 -16.17 25.28
CA GLN A 628 17.71 -16.95 24.93
C GLN A 628 18.37 -16.49 23.62
N LEU A 629 17.65 -16.49 22.50
CA LEU A 629 18.27 -16.24 21.18
C LEU A 629 18.57 -14.75 20.94
N ILE A 630 17.68 -13.87 21.36
CA ILE A 630 17.75 -12.42 21.12
C ILE A 630 18.49 -11.71 22.26
N GLY A 631 18.11 -11.93 23.51
CA GLY A 631 18.64 -11.24 24.68
C GLY A 631 20.01 -11.73 25.13
N LEU A 632 20.10 -12.98 25.60
CA LEU A 632 21.32 -13.53 26.20
C LEU A 632 22.37 -13.93 25.17
N GLN A 633 21.98 -14.65 24.10
CA GLN A 633 22.93 -15.20 23.12
C GLN A 633 23.19 -14.25 21.94
N ARG A 634 22.29 -13.28 21.70
CA ARG A 634 22.36 -12.29 20.59
C ARG A 634 22.70 -12.93 19.24
N LYS A 635 22.06 -14.05 18.92
CA LYS A 635 22.35 -14.92 17.77
C LYS A 635 21.70 -14.48 16.47
N ILE A 636 20.68 -13.62 16.55
CA ILE A 636 20.00 -13.05 15.39
C ILE A 636 20.64 -11.69 15.11
N GLN A 637 20.92 -11.39 13.84
CA GLN A 637 21.51 -10.11 13.47
C GLN A 637 20.42 -9.05 13.32
N CYS A 638 19.41 -9.34 12.51
CA CYS A 638 18.39 -8.40 12.10
C CYS A 638 17.06 -9.12 11.94
N ILE A 639 16.00 -8.52 12.44
CA ILE A 639 14.63 -8.96 12.24
C ILE A 639 13.92 -7.86 11.46
N VAL A 640 13.25 -8.18 10.36
CA VAL A 640 12.48 -7.21 9.56
C VAL A 640 11.05 -7.70 9.39
N THR A 641 10.09 -6.93 9.89
CA THR A 641 8.67 -7.32 10.01
C THR A 641 7.73 -6.18 9.59
N GLY A 642 6.41 -6.43 9.54
CA GLY A 642 5.35 -5.47 9.19
C GLY A 642 4.21 -5.46 10.23
N HIS A 643 2.96 -5.49 9.77
CA HIS A 643 1.70 -5.66 10.52
C HIS A 643 1.17 -4.44 11.28
N SER A 644 2.02 -3.61 11.88
CA SER A 644 1.55 -2.47 12.66
C SER A 644 1.32 -1.18 11.86
N HIS A 645 1.77 -1.11 10.60
CA HIS A 645 1.77 0.10 9.76
C HIS A 645 2.57 1.26 10.40
N ARG A 646 3.51 0.93 11.28
CA ARG A 646 4.26 1.90 12.08
C ARG A 646 5.72 1.51 12.03
N ARG A 647 6.48 2.18 11.16
CA ARG A 647 7.90 1.90 11.06
C ARG A 647 8.63 2.22 12.36
N GLY A 648 9.70 1.50 12.64
CA GLY A 648 10.49 1.70 13.83
C GLY A 648 11.72 0.80 13.87
N ILE A 649 12.75 1.26 14.58
CA ILE A 649 13.95 0.49 14.88
C ILE A 649 13.99 0.27 16.39
N TYR A 650 14.02 -1.00 16.80
CA TYR A 650 14.05 -1.40 18.19
C TYR A 650 15.36 -2.13 18.51
N PHE A 651 16.06 -1.65 19.54
CA PHE A 651 17.27 -2.28 20.06
C PHE A 651 16.98 -3.03 21.35
N ILE A 652 17.51 -4.23 21.46
CA ILE A 652 17.40 -5.04 22.67
C ILE A 652 18.52 -4.64 23.63
N ARG A 653 18.10 -4.00 24.73
CA ARG A 653 18.98 -3.40 25.73
C ARG A 653 19.51 -4.44 26.71
N ASP A 654 18.59 -5.11 27.41
CA ASP A 654 18.90 -6.09 28.45
C ASP A 654 17.74 -7.07 28.63
N VAL A 655 18.03 -8.18 29.29
CA VAL A 655 17.03 -9.12 29.79
C VAL A 655 16.78 -8.79 31.25
N ASP A 656 15.56 -8.39 31.57
CA ASP A 656 15.15 -8.02 32.92
C ASP A 656 14.33 -9.15 33.54
N TYR A 657 14.77 -9.63 34.70
CA TYR A 657 14.08 -10.64 35.50
C TYR A 657 13.40 -10.05 36.73
N THR A 658 13.38 -8.72 36.83
CA THR A 658 12.68 -8.02 37.89
C THR A 658 11.23 -7.82 37.48
N PHE A 659 10.30 -8.30 38.31
CA PHE A 659 8.85 -8.23 38.12
C PHE A 659 8.27 -9.18 37.06
N ASP A 660 8.44 -8.88 35.77
CA ASP A 660 7.63 -9.46 34.67
C ASP A 660 8.40 -10.33 33.67
N ASN A 661 9.72 -10.53 33.85
CA ASN A 661 10.56 -11.30 32.93
C ASN A 661 10.42 -10.84 31.47
N SER A 662 11.14 -9.77 31.16
CA SER A 662 10.96 -8.98 29.94
C SER A 662 12.28 -8.63 29.26
N VAL A 663 12.23 -8.33 27.95
CA VAL A 663 13.35 -7.69 27.25
C VAL A 663 13.10 -6.19 27.17
N LYS A 664 14.06 -5.41 27.65
CA LYS A 664 13.98 -3.94 27.58
C LYS A 664 14.40 -3.45 26.21
N THR A 665 13.65 -2.52 25.65
CA THR A 665 13.85 -2.02 24.29
C THR A 665 14.00 -0.51 24.22
N TRP A 666 14.80 -0.04 23.26
CA TRP A 666 14.82 1.38 22.86
C TRP A 666 14.36 1.51 21.43
N TYR A 667 13.68 2.62 21.17
CA TYR A 667 13.08 2.96 19.90
C TYR A 667 13.85 4.08 19.19
N TYR A 668 14.00 3.96 17.88
CA TYR A 668 14.53 5.00 16.99
C TYR A 668 13.78 5.00 15.65
N ASP A 669 13.65 6.16 15.00
CA ASP A 669 13.18 6.22 13.61
C ASP A 669 14.33 6.07 12.61
N PHE A 670 13.97 5.81 11.36
CA PHE A 670 14.90 5.63 10.26
C PHE A 670 15.69 6.93 10.01
N GLY A 671 16.96 6.81 9.67
CA GLY A 671 17.83 7.97 9.46
C GLY A 671 18.25 8.73 10.73
N SER A 672 17.64 8.48 11.89
CA SER A 672 18.09 9.04 13.18
C SER A 672 19.38 8.38 13.72
N LEU A 673 19.89 7.38 13.01
CA LEU A 673 21.10 6.62 13.34
C LEU A 673 22.28 7.08 12.46
N PRO A 674 23.10 8.05 12.88
CA PRO A 674 24.27 8.46 12.13
C PRO A 674 25.36 7.39 12.23
N GLY A 675 25.45 6.55 11.19
CA GLY A 675 26.50 5.54 11.01
C GLY A 675 26.59 4.57 12.18
N LEU A 676 25.85 3.47 12.10
CA LEU A 676 25.90 2.38 13.10
C LEU A 676 27.36 1.91 13.31
N GLN A 677 28.01 2.48 14.33
CA GLN A 677 29.16 1.85 14.99
C GLN A 677 28.66 0.54 15.59
N GLN A 678 29.49 -0.48 15.83
CA GLN A 678 29.01 -1.74 16.45
C GLN A 678 28.44 -1.55 17.85
N THR A 679 28.64 -0.36 18.43
CA THR A 679 28.16 0.04 19.73
C THR A 679 27.53 1.42 19.70
N LEU A 680 26.36 1.62 20.33
CA LEU A 680 25.89 2.95 20.71
C LEU A 680 26.33 3.26 22.15
N GLU A 681 26.82 4.48 22.38
CA GLU A 681 27.01 5.01 23.72
C GLU A 681 25.72 5.70 24.16
N THR A 682 24.93 5.01 24.97
CA THR A 682 23.69 5.57 25.53
C THR A 682 23.87 5.67 27.04
N GLN A 683 23.72 6.88 27.60
CA GLN A 683 23.87 7.16 29.03
C GLN A 683 25.19 6.63 29.64
N GLY A 684 26.30 6.68 28.88
CA GLY A 684 27.63 6.28 29.35
C GLY A 684 27.93 4.78 29.36
N ARG A 685 27.10 3.94 28.71
CA ARG A 685 27.36 2.50 28.49
C ARG A 685 27.51 2.20 26.99
N GLN A 686 28.52 1.40 26.63
CA GLN A 686 28.66 0.84 25.28
C GLN A 686 27.75 -0.38 25.13
N GLN A 687 26.84 -0.36 24.16
CA GLN A 687 25.90 -1.46 23.92
C GLN A 687 26.00 -2.03 22.52
N LEU A 688 25.98 -3.35 22.42
CA LEU A 688 25.88 -4.08 21.14
C LEU A 688 24.52 -3.79 20.49
N LEU A 689 24.52 -3.53 19.18
CA LEU A 689 23.32 -3.13 18.45
C LEU A 689 22.55 -4.28 17.80
N GLU A 690 23.19 -5.42 17.61
CA GLU A 690 22.54 -6.63 17.11
C GLU A 690 22.08 -7.48 18.29
N PRO A 691 20.88 -8.08 18.31
CA PRO A 691 19.84 -7.98 17.28
C PRO A 691 19.19 -6.60 17.21
N ILE A 692 18.93 -6.15 15.99
CA ILE A 692 18.06 -5.02 15.67
C ILE A 692 16.72 -5.57 15.15
N ILE A 693 15.60 -5.05 15.67
CA ILE A 693 14.26 -5.33 15.16
C ILE A 693 13.80 -4.11 14.37
N ILE A 694 13.39 -4.33 13.13
CA ILE A 694 12.95 -3.30 12.20
C ILE A 694 11.52 -3.60 11.83
N VAL A 695 10.61 -2.73 12.24
CA VAL A 695 9.24 -2.73 11.71
C VAL A 695 9.24 -1.82 10.50
N SER A 696 8.78 -2.34 9.37
CA SER A 696 8.67 -1.57 8.13
C SER A 696 7.43 -0.70 8.12
N ASP A 697 7.50 0.36 7.33
CA ASP A 697 6.33 1.20 7.09
C ASP A 697 5.29 0.46 6.23
N SER A 698 4.07 0.99 6.17
CA SER A 698 3.06 0.47 5.26
C SER A 698 3.44 0.75 3.80
N GLY A 699 3.44 -0.30 2.97
CA GLY A 699 3.81 -0.18 1.55
C GLY A 699 2.67 0.29 0.63
N GLY A 700 1.42 0.23 1.09
CA GLY A 700 0.24 0.59 0.31
C GLY A 700 -0.56 1.74 0.93
N PRO A 701 -1.28 1.49 2.04
CA PRO A 701 -1.94 2.49 2.87
C PRO A 701 -1.06 3.66 3.30
N VAL A 702 -1.66 4.80 3.62
CA VAL A 702 -0.99 5.89 4.33
C VAL A 702 -0.79 5.49 5.78
N PRO A 703 0.45 5.20 6.22
CA PRO A 703 0.73 4.75 7.58
C PRO A 703 0.50 5.84 8.63
N ARG A 704 0.21 5.41 9.86
CA ARG A 704 0.27 6.28 11.03
C ARG A 704 1.71 6.42 11.51
N TYR A 705 2.17 7.65 11.60
CA TYR A 705 3.50 8.02 12.03
C TYR A 705 3.38 9.14 13.06
N ASN A 706 3.20 8.73 14.31
CA ASN A 706 3.11 9.61 15.49
C ASN A 706 4.54 9.95 15.96
N TRP A 707 5.15 11.00 15.42
CA TRP A 707 6.53 11.34 15.76
C TRP A 707 6.67 11.81 17.21
N ASN A 708 5.95 12.85 17.62
CA ASN A 708 6.12 13.53 18.91
C ASN A 708 4.78 13.81 19.61
N GLY A 709 3.77 12.95 19.39
CA GLY A 709 2.43 13.13 19.94
C GLY A 709 1.57 14.09 19.12
N GLU A 710 2.00 14.48 17.92
CA GLU A 710 1.22 15.39 17.07
C GLU A 710 -0.15 14.80 16.74
N PHE A 711 -1.14 15.69 16.62
CA PHE A 711 -2.53 15.32 16.34
C PHE A 711 -3.06 14.24 17.30
N ASN A 712 -2.61 14.23 18.57
CA ASN A 712 -2.99 13.23 19.56
C ASN A 712 -2.73 11.79 19.06
N GLY A 713 -1.60 11.57 18.38
CA GLY A 713 -1.21 10.27 17.84
C GLY A 713 -1.66 9.99 16.40
N TRP A 714 -2.37 10.92 15.76
CA TRP A 714 -2.85 10.80 14.37
C TRP A 714 -1.89 11.37 13.32
N GLY A 715 -0.61 11.53 13.67
CA GLY A 715 0.43 11.78 12.67
C GLY A 715 0.48 10.69 11.60
N SER A 716 0.93 11.02 10.39
CA SER A 716 1.02 10.13 9.23
C SER A 716 2.29 10.40 8.42
N SER A 717 2.76 9.38 7.70
CA SER A 717 3.88 9.49 6.76
C SER A 717 3.50 8.98 5.37
N PRO A 718 4.26 9.34 4.33
CA PRO A 718 4.12 8.68 3.04
C PRO A 718 4.31 7.16 3.14
N PRO A 719 3.50 6.35 2.41
CA PRO A 719 3.74 4.91 2.28
C PRO A 719 5.17 4.62 1.79
N GLY A 720 5.81 3.56 2.27
CA GLY A 720 7.21 3.29 1.97
C GLY A 720 7.66 1.85 2.20
N GLY A 721 8.73 1.46 1.50
CA GLY A 721 9.48 0.25 1.80
C GLY A 721 10.73 0.55 2.63
N THR A 722 11.32 -0.47 3.23
CA THR A 722 12.55 -0.38 4.03
C THR A 722 13.74 -0.88 3.22
N LEU A 723 14.84 -0.13 3.20
CA LEU A 723 16.14 -0.57 2.70
C LEU A 723 17.10 -0.76 3.88
N VAL A 724 17.68 -1.96 3.99
CA VAL A 724 18.68 -2.30 4.99
C VAL A 724 20.00 -2.62 4.28
N ASN A 725 21.03 -1.83 4.58
CA ASN A 725 22.38 -2.05 4.06
C ASN A 725 23.28 -2.65 5.13
N PHE A 726 24.25 -3.44 4.68
CA PHE A 726 25.24 -4.07 5.56
C PHE A 726 26.66 -3.60 5.21
N ALA A 727 27.47 -3.37 6.24
CA ALA A 727 28.88 -3.06 6.09
C ALA A 727 29.69 -4.31 5.71
N GLY A 728 30.96 -4.13 5.34
CA GLY A 728 31.84 -5.24 4.94
C GLY A 728 32.11 -6.29 6.03
N ASN A 729 31.86 -5.97 7.30
CA ASN A 729 31.91 -6.88 8.45
C ASN A 729 30.56 -7.55 8.77
N GLY A 730 29.54 -7.27 7.97
CA GLY A 730 28.19 -7.77 8.11
C GLY A 730 27.27 -6.94 8.98
N ALA A 731 27.76 -5.98 9.77
CA ALA A 731 26.90 -5.16 10.63
C ALA A 731 25.90 -4.32 9.81
N VAL A 732 24.69 -4.13 10.32
CA VAL A 732 23.74 -3.18 9.71
C VAL A 732 24.38 -1.79 9.68
N SER A 733 24.44 -1.17 8.51
CA SER A 733 25.09 0.13 8.31
C SER A 733 24.08 1.27 8.20
N THR A 734 23.00 1.06 7.46
CA THR A 734 21.90 2.02 7.29
C THR A 734 20.55 1.32 7.19
N VAL A 735 19.52 1.99 7.72
CA VAL A 735 18.11 1.64 7.54
C VAL A 735 17.40 2.90 7.04
N GLN A 736 16.75 2.80 5.88
CA GLN A 736 16.15 3.95 5.18
C GLN A 736 14.78 3.63 4.60
N THR A 737 13.90 4.62 4.56
CA THR A 737 12.59 4.51 3.90
C THR A 737 12.72 4.86 2.43
N LEU A 738 12.26 3.95 1.57
CA LEU A 738 12.03 4.19 0.14
C LEU A 738 10.56 4.56 -0.05
N SER A 739 10.25 5.86 0.06
CA SER A 739 8.88 6.37 -0.03
C SER A 739 8.26 6.26 -1.44
N SER A 740 6.95 6.00 -1.50
CA SER A 740 6.11 6.11 -2.69
C SER A 740 6.01 7.54 -3.25
N GLY A 741 6.33 8.55 -2.44
CA GLY A 741 6.18 9.98 -2.76
C GLY A 741 4.75 10.52 -2.62
N VAL A 742 3.78 9.71 -2.18
CA VAL A 742 2.43 10.21 -1.85
C VAL A 742 2.46 10.88 -0.49
N LYS A 743 2.10 12.18 -0.44
CA LYS A 743 2.03 12.91 0.83
C LYS A 743 0.66 12.73 1.51
N PRO A 744 0.63 12.39 2.81
CA PRO A 744 -0.57 12.52 3.63
C PRO A 744 -1.15 13.93 3.55
N ARG A 745 -2.46 14.06 3.58
CA ARG A 745 -3.14 15.36 3.58
C ARG A 745 -3.29 15.86 5.00
N PHE A 746 -2.86 17.10 5.23
CA PHE A 746 -2.92 17.73 6.56
C PHE A 746 -4.35 17.82 7.11
N VAL A 747 -5.34 18.03 6.22
CA VAL A 747 -6.76 18.05 6.60
C VAL A 747 -7.26 16.73 7.18
N VAL A 748 -6.70 15.59 6.75
CA VAL A 748 -7.11 14.27 7.25
C VAL A 748 -6.65 14.09 8.69
N ALA A 749 -5.38 14.39 8.99
CA ALA A 749 -4.86 14.31 10.35
C ALA A 749 -5.67 15.20 11.33
N LEU A 750 -6.03 16.40 10.89
CA LEU A 750 -6.85 17.29 11.70
C LEU A 750 -8.32 16.81 11.84
N ASP A 751 -8.95 16.24 10.79
CA ASP A 751 -10.31 15.67 10.85
C ASP A 751 -10.38 14.55 11.90
N TYR A 752 -9.32 13.75 11.96
CA TYR A 752 -9.16 12.65 12.89
C TYR A 752 -8.84 13.08 14.32
N LEU A 753 -7.96 14.08 14.48
CA LEU A 753 -7.77 14.75 15.77
C LEU A 753 -9.12 15.24 16.35
N ASP A 754 -9.97 15.71 15.46
CA ASP A 754 -11.22 16.33 15.83
C ASP A 754 -12.35 15.36 16.16
N LEU A 755 -12.58 14.39 15.27
CA LEU A 755 -13.73 13.50 15.31
C LEU A 755 -13.44 12.17 16.01
N ILE A 756 -12.18 11.77 16.05
CA ILE A 756 -11.76 10.49 16.66
C ILE A 756 -11.09 10.73 18.01
N ALA A 757 -10.10 11.63 18.06
CA ALA A 757 -9.46 11.98 19.34
C ALA A 757 -10.31 12.94 20.19
N GLU A 758 -11.48 13.37 19.70
CA GLU A 758 -12.41 14.28 20.38
C GLU A 758 -11.78 15.60 20.83
N GLN A 759 -10.68 16.02 20.19
CA GLN A 759 -10.00 17.27 20.48
C GLN A 759 -10.43 18.33 19.49
N THR A 760 -11.27 19.25 19.97
CA THR A 760 -11.82 20.33 19.15
C THR A 760 -10.70 21.11 18.44
N VAL A 761 -10.56 21.00 17.13
CA VAL A 761 -9.54 21.77 16.37
C VAL A 761 -9.87 23.26 16.27
N LEU A 762 -11.13 23.59 15.99
CA LEU A 762 -11.62 24.97 15.86
C LEU A 762 -12.62 25.27 16.95
N GLU A 763 -12.26 26.22 17.80
CA GLU A 763 -13.03 26.60 18.99
C GLU A 763 -14.23 27.47 18.61
N THR A 764 -13.98 28.52 17.81
CA THR A 764 -15.07 29.39 17.34
C THR A 764 -14.84 29.94 15.94
N VAL A 765 -15.94 30.11 15.20
CA VAL A 765 -16.03 31.06 14.09
C VAL A 765 -17.23 31.95 14.33
N GLN A 766 -16.99 33.22 14.64
CA GLN A 766 -18.03 34.14 15.10
C GLN A 766 -18.01 35.44 14.31
N SER A 767 -19.19 35.94 13.94
CA SER A 767 -19.29 37.29 13.37
C SER A 767 -19.31 38.38 14.45
N ASP A 768 -18.95 39.61 14.08
CA ASP A 768 -19.37 40.81 14.81
C ASP A 768 -20.91 40.80 14.97
N ASP A 769 -21.42 41.37 16.07
CA ASP A 769 -22.86 41.53 16.26
C ASP A 769 -23.43 42.51 15.21
N PHE A 770 -24.56 42.16 14.59
CA PHE A 770 -25.27 43.04 13.67
C PHE A 770 -26.79 43.02 13.90
N SER A 771 -27.46 44.16 13.68
CA SER A 771 -28.91 44.26 13.87
C SER A 771 -29.66 44.07 12.55
N ALA A 772 -30.77 43.31 12.54
CA ALA A 772 -31.60 43.18 11.34
C ALA A 772 -32.16 44.53 10.88
N ARG A 773 -32.36 45.47 11.82
CA ARG A 773 -32.83 46.83 11.51
C ARG A 773 -31.79 47.61 10.72
N ASP A 774 -30.53 47.55 11.12
CA ASP A 774 -29.44 48.22 10.42
C ASP A 774 -29.13 47.53 9.10
N GLU A 775 -29.25 46.21 9.04
CA GLU A 775 -29.13 45.47 7.80
C GLU A 775 -30.25 45.83 6.80
N ALA A 776 -31.50 45.85 7.24
CA ALA A 776 -32.66 46.23 6.42
C ALA A 776 -32.55 47.67 5.88
N ARG A 777 -31.88 48.55 6.65
CA ARG A 777 -31.60 49.94 6.28
C ARG A 777 -30.29 50.11 5.48
N GLY A 778 -29.58 49.02 5.16
CA GLY A 778 -28.32 49.06 4.41
C GLY A 778 -27.14 49.66 5.17
N ARG A 779 -27.21 49.75 6.50
CA ARG A 779 -26.17 50.33 7.37
C ARG A 779 -25.05 49.35 7.73
N VAL A 780 -25.29 48.04 7.63
CA VAL A 780 -24.23 47.03 7.70
C VAL A 780 -23.46 47.03 6.38
N ARG A 781 -22.22 47.55 6.43
CA ARG A 781 -21.34 47.69 5.25
C ARG A 781 -20.38 46.53 5.08
N ALA A 782 -20.04 45.86 6.17
CA ALA A 782 -19.16 44.70 6.21
C ALA A 782 -19.65 43.72 7.28
N TYR A 783 -19.35 42.44 7.08
CA TYR A 783 -19.49 41.40 8.11
C TYR A 783 -18.09 40.93 8.46
N ARG A 784 -17.70 41.04 9.73
CA ARG A 784 -16.39 40.60 10.19
C ARG A 784 -16.52 39.32 10.98
N PHE A 785 -15.53 38.46 10.86
CA PHE A 785 -15.50 37.14 11.43
C PHE A 785 -14.16 36.91 12.12
N GLN A 786 -14.26 36.38 13.33
CA GLN A 786 -13.17 35.82 14.10
C GLN A 786 -13.12 34.31 13.84
N VAL A 787 -11.92 33.76 13.75
CA VAL A 787 -11.66 32.31 13.70
C VAL A 787 -10.65 32.02 14.80
N ASP A 788 -11.06 31.24 15.79
CA ASP A 788 -10.21 30.85 16.92
C ASP A 788 -9.98 29.34 16.87
N PHE A 789 -8.71 28.96 16.95
CA PHE A 789 -8.30 27.57 17.14
C PHE A 789 -8.23 27.27 18.62
N SER A 790 -8.50 26.02 18.99
CA SER A 790 -8.33 25.59 20.37
C SER A 790 -6.85 25.44 20.75
N ASP A 791 -6.62 25.26 22.05
CA ASP A 791 -5.31 24.91 22.59
C ASP A 791 -4.76 23.57 22.05
N ALA A 792 -5.61 22.65 21.60
CA ALA A 792 -5.21 21.33 21.07
C ALA A 792 -4.33 21.44 19.82
N VAL A 793 -4.50 22.50 19.03
CA VAL A 793 -3.70 22.77 17.82
C VAL A 793 -2.88 24.06 17.93
N ALA A 794 -2.87 24.72 19.09
CA ALA A 794 -2.10 25.95 19.31
C ALA A 794 -0.59 25.73 19.08
N SER A 795 -0.07 24.55 19.44
CA SER A 795 1.32 24.14 19.21
C SER A 795 1.68 24.06 17.72
N LEU A 796 0.70 23.80 16.85
CA LEU A 796 0.87 23.67 15.40
C LEU A 796 0.92 25.02 14.66
N ARG A 797 0.76 26.15 15.38
CA ARG A 797 0.87 27.52 14.86
C ARG A 797 0.08 27.75 13.56
N LEU A 798 -1.13 27.20 13.50
CA LEU A 798 -1.97 27.25 12.31
C LEU A 798 -2.40 28.68 12.00
N ARG A 799 -2.43 28.99 10.70
CA ARG A 799 -2.87 30.27 10.15
C ARG A 799 -3.87 30.00 9.03
N VAL A 800 -5.01 30.68 9.13
CA VAL A 800 -5.95 30.74 8.01
C VAL A 800 -5.35 31.65 6.95
N ARG A 801 -5.17 31.15 5.72
CA ARG A 801 -4.70 31.96 4.57
C ARG A 801 -5.82 32.32 3.60
N GLY A 802 -6.92 31.58 3.64
CA GLY A 802 -8.11 31.86 2.85
C GLY A 802 -9.36 31.34 3.54
N MET A 803 -10.43 32.13 3.48
CA MET A 803 -11.73 31.73 4.00
C MET A 803 -12.79 31.98 2.93
N ARG A 804 -13.66 30.99 2.71
CA ARG A 804 -14.70 31.00 1.68
C ARG A 804 -15.94 30.30 2.23
N MET A 805 -17.13 30.84 2.00
CA MET A 805 -18.37 30.10 2.31
C MET A 805 -19.10 29.76 1.03
N TYR A 806 -19.68 28.56 1.02
CA TYR A 806 -20.56 28.05 -0.01
C TYR A 806 -21.96 27.94 0.57
N LEU A 807 -22.85 28.77 0.08
CA LEU A 807 -24.18 28.97 0.62
C LEU A 807 -25.21 28.42 -0.38
N HIS A 808 -26.12 27.54 0.04
CA HIS A 808 -27.13 26.97 -0.84
C HIS A 808 -28.56 27.39 -0.45
N ASN A 809 -29.21 28.25 -1.26
CA ASN A 809 -30.60 28.66 -1.06
C ASN A 809 -31.23 29.04 -2.42
N GLN A 810 -31.99 28.10 -3.00
CA GLN A 810 -32.55 28.20 -4.37
C GLN A 810 -31.47 28.34 -5.47
N GLY A 811 -30.24 27.94 -5.16
CA GLY A 811 -29.04 28.10 -5.96
C GLY A 811 -27.82 28.25 -5.06
N TRP A 812 -26.65 27.87 -5.56
CA TRP A 812 -25.42 28.06 -4.81
C TRP A 812 -24.89 29.49 -4.94
N ALA A 813 -24.30 30.01 -3.86
CA ALA A 813 -23.56 31.25 -3.84
C ALA A 813 -22.24 31.07 -3.08
N LYS A 814 -21.13 31.40 -3.75
CA LYS A 814 -19.83 31.52 -3.11
C LYS A 814 -19.65 32.93 -2.56
N VAL A 815 -19.16 33.05 -1.33
CA VAL A 815 -18.66 34.31 -0.77
C VAL A 815 -17.23 34.13 -0.29
N GLU A 816 -16.37 35.08 -0.65
CA GLU A 816 -14.97 35.07 -0.24
C GLU A 816 -14.69 36.20 0.73
N PHE A 817 -13.84 35.90 1.70
CA PHE A 817 -13.45 36.82 2.75
C PHE A 817 -12.10 37.45 2.42
N SER A 818 -11.97 38.73 2.72
CA SER A 818 -10.69 39.43 2.74
C SER A 818 -10.20 39.55 4.18
N TRP A 819 -8.90 39.37 4.43
CA TRP A 819 -8.32 39.67 5.74
C TRP A 819 -8.27 41.19 5.96
N ASN A 820 -8.92 41.67 7.01
CA ASN A 820 -8.85 43.07 7.43
C ASN A 820 -7.72 43.24 8.47
N VAL A 821 -6.62 43.86 8.04
CA VAL A 821 -5.42 44.06 8.87
C VAL A 821 -5.71 44.90 10.11
N SER A 822 -6.53 45.95 9.98
CA SER A 822 -6.81 46.87 11.10
C SER A 822 -7.71 46.25 12.17
N ALA A 823 -8.66 45.41 11.76
CA ALA A 823 -9.54 44.71 12.68
C ALA A 823 -8.96 43.39 13.19
N ALA A 824 -7.92 42.85 12.53
CA ALA A 824 -7.44 41.48 12.71
C ALA A 824 -8.58 40.45 12.59
N ARG A 825 -9.43 40.61 11.56
CA ARG A 825 -10.62 39.79 11.30
C ARG A 825 -10.77 39.50 9.82
N TRP A 826 -11.45 38.40 9.51
CA TRP A 826 -11.92 38.11 8.15
C TRP A 826 -13.15 38.95 7.83
N GLU A 827 -13.23 39.55 6.66
CA GLU A 827 -14.26 40.52 6.32
C GLU A 827 -14.94 40.20 4.99
N LEU A 828 -16.27 40.21 4.98
CA LEU A 828 -17.10 40.26 3.78
C LEU A 828 -17.47 41.71 3.47
N THR A 829 -17.10 42.19 2.29
CA THR A 829 -17.46 43.52 1.81
C THR A 829 -18.10 43.45 0.41
N GLY A 830 -18.57 44.59 -0.10
CA GLY A 830 -18.97 44.73 -1.50
C GLY A 830 -20.04 43.74 -1.96
N ASN A 831 -19.78 43.06 -3.09
CA ASN A 831 -20.67 42.05 -3.66
C ASN A 831 -20.83 40.84 -2.75
N ASN A 832 -19.76 40.37 -2.08
CA ASN A 832 -19.83 39.22 -1.19
C ASN A 832 -20.75 39.49 0.01
N ALA A 833 -20.66 40.68 0.61
CA ALA A 833 -21.59 41.08 1.67
C ALA A 833 -23.04 41.23 1.19
N ARG A 834 -23.28 41.59 -0.08
CA ARG A 834 -24.63 41.62 -0.67
C ARG A 834 -25.19 40.23 -0.92
N ASN A 835 -24.36 39.32 -1.46
CA ASN A 835 -24.72 37.93 -1.71
C ASN A 835 -25.04 37.19 -0.41
N PHE A 836 -24.17 37.37 0.60
CA PHE A 836 -24.40 36.91 1.96
C PHE A 836 -25.77 37.39 2.46
N ARG A 837 -26.01 38.71 2.50
CA ARG A 837 -27.33 39.27 2.90
C ARG A 837 -28.54 38.69 2.18
N ARG A 838 -28.46 38.58 0.86
CA ARG A 838 -29.56 38.06 0.05
C ARG A 838 -29.88 36.61 0.42
N PHE A 839 -28.84 35.81 0.65
CA PHE A 839 -28.96 34.45 1.14
C PHE A 839 -29.63 34.39 2.51
N PHE A 840 -29.15 35.14 3.51
CA PHE A 840 -29.68 35.14 4.89
C PHE A 840 -31.16 35.53 4.96
N ARG A 841 -31.59 36.54 4.19
CA ARG A 841 -32.97 37.03 4.22
C ARG A 841 -34.00 36.01 3.74
N GLY A 842 -33.61 35.11 2.86
CA GLY A 842 -34.48 34.07 2.30
C GLY A 842 -34.33 32.71 2.99
N TYR A 843 -33.39 32.58 3.92
CA TYR A 843 -33.03 31.30 4.50
C TYR A 843 -34.03 30.86 5.57
N ARG A 844 -34.54 29.63 5.44
CA ARG A 844 -35.46 28.99 6.42
C ARG A 844 -35.01 27.58 6.83
N GLY A 845 -33.80 27.16 6.44
CA GLY A 845 -33.27 25.81 6.61
C GLY A 845 -32.22 25.71 7.73
N ARG A 846 -31.51 24.57 7.77
CA ARG A 846 -30.43 24.26 8.73
C ARG A 846 -29.02 24.18 8.11
N GLU A 847 -28.89 24.03 6.79
CA GLU A 847 -27.60 23.75 6.13
C GLU A 847 -26.91 25.01 5.53
N MET A 848 -25.72 25.33 6.03
CA MET A 848 -24.76 26.30 5.47
C MET A 848 -23.37 25.71 5.53
N PHE A 849 -22.57 25.85 4.46
CA PHE A 849 -21.22 25.29 4.40
C PHE A 849 -20.16 26.40 4.37
N LEU A 850 -19.24 26.35 5.33
CA LEU A 850 -18.01 27.15 5.33
C LEU A 850 -16.84 26.26 4.91
N ALA A 851 -15.99 26.73 3.98
CA ALA A 851 -14.72 26.13 3.60
C ALA A 851 -13.54 27.00 4.05
N ILE A 852 -12.69 26.50 4.94
CA ILE A 852 -11.49 27.21 5.40
C ILE A 852 -10.23 26.52 4.87
N GLN A 853 -9.27 27.30 4.36
CA GLN A 853 -7.92 26.84 4.05
C GLN A 853 -6.99 27.12 5.23
N LEU A 854 -6.49 26.04 5.82
CA LEU A 854 -5.52 26.07 6.91
C LEU A 854 -4.11 25.85 6.36
N THR A 855 -3.16 26.64 6.86
CA THR A 855 -1.74 26.42 6.59
C THR A 855 -0.95 26.57 7.87
N SER A 856 0.22 25.94 7.93
CA SER A 856 1.19 26.16 9.00
C SER A 856 2.43 26.84 8.42
N ASP A 857 3.18 27.56 9.25
CA ASP A 857 4.54 28.01 8.93
C ASP A 857 5.59 27.11 9.63
N ILE A 858 5.17 25.90 10.04
CA ILE A 858 6.03 24.93 10.70
C ILE A 858 6.67 24.04 9.63
N GLY A 859 7.98 24.20 9.49
CA GLY A 859 8.74 23.53 8.42
C GLY A 859 8.63 22.01 8.40
N TRP A 860 8.39 21.33 9.53
CA TRP A 860 8.18 19.88 9.50
C TRP A 860 6.81 19.51 8.90
N VAL A 861 5.73 20.24 9.19
CA VAL A 861 4.40 19.94 8.63
C VAL A 861 4.43 20.04 7.10
N ASP A 862 5.09 21.06 6.54
CA ASP A 862 5.25 21.24 5.08
C ASP A 862 6.09 20.12 4.41
N GLN A 863 7.01 19.50 5.15
CA GLN A 863 7.84 18.40 4.66
C GLN A 863 7.01 17.13 4.49
N TRP A 864 6.19 16.81 5.49
CA TRP A 864 5.48 15.53 5.57
C TRP A 864 4.08 15.57 4.95
N TYR A 865 3.38 16.71 5.01
CA TYR A 865 1.98 16.80 4.60
C TYR A 865 1.78 17.66 3.35
N GLU A 866 0.74 17.32 2.60
CA GLU A 866 0.16 18.18 1.59
C GLU A 866 -0.85 19.14 2.26
N ILE A 867 -0.56 20.44 2.15
CA ILE A 867 -1.34 21.50 2.79
C ILE A 867 -2.10 22.34 1.74
N ASN A 868 -1.60 22.41 0.51
CA ASN A 868 -2.09 23.36 -0.48
C ASN A 868 -3.06 22.72 -1.50
N GLN A 869 -3.07 21.39 -1.64
CA GLN A 869 -3.99 20.68 -2.54
C GLN A 869 -5.19 20.09 -1.80
N GLY A 870 -6.40 20.52 -2.21
CA GLY A 870 -7.64 19.78 -1.99
C GLY A 870 -8.16 19.62 -0.56
N GLY A 871 -7.52 20.19 0.47
CA GLY A 871 -7.99 20.13 1.85
C GLY A 871 -8.81 21.34 2.25
N TRP A 872 -10.13 21.19 2.36
CA TRP A 872 -11.05 22.23 2.83
C TRP A 872 -11.80 21.70 4.03
N TRP A 873 -11.81 22.46 5.12
CA TRP A 873 -12.64 22.11 6.27
C TRP A 873 -14.06 22.58 6.02
N THR A 874 -15.03 21.67 6.05
CA THR A 874 -16.46 21.99 5.96
C THR A 874 -17.10 22.10 7.34
N PHE A 875 -17.77 23.21 7.62
CA PHE A 875 -18.53 23.41 8.87
C PHE A 875 -19.99 23.72 8.57
N GLU A 876 -20.89 23.15 9.39
CA GLU A 876 -22.29 23.58 9.50
C GLU A 876 -22.41 24.77 10.46
N CYS A 877 -23.42 25.63 10.29
CA CYS A 877 -23.50 26.90 11.00
C CYS A 877 -24.89 27.17 11.61
N GLU A 878 -24.95 27.78 12.80
CA GLU A 878 -26.19 28.20 13.45
C GLU A 878 -26.29 29.74 13.51
N VAL A 879 -27.51 30.26 13.38
CA VAL A 879 -27.77 31.70 13.55
C VAL A 879 -28.56 31.89 14.82
N GLU A 880 -27.90 32.41 15.86
CA GLU A 880 -28.57 32.68 17.12
C GLU A 880 -29.23 34.07 17.10
N ARG A 881 -30.53 34.11 17.39
CA ARG A 881 -31.26 35.36 17.62
C ARG A 881 -31.16 35.71 19.09
N GLN A 882 -30.36 36.73 19.43
CA GLN A 882 -30.19 37.13 20.82
C GLN A 882 -31.25 38.17 21.25
N PRO A 883 -31.94 37.96 22.38
CA PRO A 883 -32.74 39.01 23.01
C PRO A 883 -31.82 40.03 23.67
N VAL A 884 -32.01 41.31 23.37
CA VAL A 884 -31.25 42.40 24.00
C VAL A 884 -31.71 42.57 25.45
N SER A 885 -31.00 41.96 26.41
CA SER A 885 -31.16 42.27 27.83
C SER A 885 -30.23 43.41 28.22
N SER A 886 -30.67 44.67 28.06
CA SER A 886 -30.25 45.81 28.91
C SER A 886 -30.53 47.20 28.29
N ILE A 887 -31.76 47.55 27.88
CA ILE A 887 -32.18 48.98 27.95
C ILE A 887 -33.69 49.08 28.21
N PRO A 888 -34.15 49.74 29.29
CA PRO A 888 -35.56 50.08 29.44
C PRO A 888 -35.86 51.29 28.53
N ILE A 889 -36.18 51.03 27.26
CA ILE A 889 -36.78 52.04 26.39
C ILE A 889 -38.26 51.72 26.22
N ILE A 890 -39.10 52.66 26.63
CA ILE A 890 -40.54 52.66 26.46
C ILE A 890 -40.84 52.68 24.94
N GLY A 891 -41.30 51.55 24.40
CA GLY A 891 -41.81 51.40 23.03
C GLY A 891 -41.51 50.01 22.42
N PRO A 892 -42.41 49.40 21.62
CA PRO A 892 -42.23 48.05 21.10
C PRO A 892 -41.28 48.09 19.88
N LEU A 893 -39.99 48.21 20.14
CA LEU A 893 -38.95 47.89 19.17
C LEU A 893 -38.09 46.80 19.78
N VAL A 894 -38.55 45.55 19.58
CA VAL A 894 -37.68 44.39 19.74
C VAL A 894 -36.55 44.58 18.72
N THR A 895 -35.39 45.06 19.19
CA THR A 895 -34.18 45.10 18.38
C THR A 895 -33.65 43.68 18.38
N ASN A 896 -33.86 42.97 17.27
CA ASN A 896 -33.24 41.67 17.07
C ASN A 896 -31.77 41.93 16.69
N THR A 897 -30.87 41.59 17.60
CA THR A 897 -29.43 41.47 17.32
C THR A 897 -29.18 40.03 16.92
N TYR A 898 -28.35 39.85 15.88
CA TYR A 898 -27.97 38.56 15.36
C TYR A 898 -26.48 38.40 15.57
N ARG A 899 -26.11 37.22 16.05
CA ARG A 899 -24.74 36.73 16.02
C ARG A 899 -24.73 35.50 15.15
N TYR A 900 -23.77 35.44 14.23
CA TYR A 900 -23.50 34.24 13.49
C TYR A 900 -22.44 33.43 14.23
N SER A 901 -22.77 32.19 14.58
CA SER A 901 -21.85 31.28 15.27
C SER A 901 -21.88 29.93 14.56
N ILE A 902 -20.71 29.41 14.23
CA ILE A 902 -20.60 28.11 13.57
C ILE A 902 -20.47 27.03 14.64
N PHE A 903 -21.34 26.02 14.60
CA PHE A 903 -21.28 24.84 15.48
C PHE A 903 -21.25 23.57 14.62
N ARG A 904 -20.37 22.64 14.97
CA ARG A 904 -20.17 21.41 14.20
C ARG A 904 -21.35 20.44 14.24
N ILE A 905 -21.47 19.68 13.16
CA ILE A 905 -21.82 18.25 13.18
C ILE A 905 -20.46 17.54 12.93
N PHE A 906 -19.95 16.65 13.78
CA PHE A 906 -20.60 15.48 14.38
C PHE A 906 -20.41 15.44 15.91
N ARG A 907 -21.42 15.89 16.65
CA ARG A 907 -21.59 15.41 18.04
C ARG A 907 -22.60 14.27 17.98
N GLN A 908 -22.24 13.06 18.40
CA GLN A 908 -23.22 12.26 19.12
C GLN A 908 -23.58 13.10 20.35
N PRO A 909 -24.85 13.51 20.53
CA PRO A 909 -25.25 13.97 21.85
C PRO A 909 -25.29 12.72 22.72
N GLY A 910 -24.25 12.52 23.52
CA GLY A 910 -24.39 11.79 24.77
C GLY A 910 -25.49 12.48 25.56
N GLY A 911 -26.69 11.92 25.50
CA GLY A 911 -27.87 12.41 26.17
C GLY A 911 -28.53 11.23 26.85
N ASP A 912 -28.35 11.17 28.16
CA ASP A 912 -29.13 10.35 29.07
C ASP A 912 -30.61 10.75 28.93
N HIS A 913 -31.33 10.03 28.07
CA HIS A 913 -32.79 10.06 27.97
C HIS A 913 -33.30 8.66 28.21
N THR A 914 -33.41 8.34 29.49
CA THR A 914 -34.35 7.35 29.99
C THR A 914 -35.76 7.62 29.43
N ASP A 915 -36.45 6.54 29.10
CA ASP A 915 -37.86 6.42 28.69
C ASP A 915 -38.26 6.66 27.21
N ARG A 916 -38.10 5.62 26.36
CA ARG A 916 -39.19 4.77 25.78
C ARG A 916 -38.86 4.18 24.39
N GLY A 917 -38.87 2.83 24.28
CA GLY A 917 -39.37 2.06 23.12
C GLY A 917 -38.34 1.52 22.09
N PRO A 918 -38.31 0.19 21.78
CA PRO A 918 -37.33 -0.41 20.88
C PRO A 918 -37.83 -0.43 19.42
N SER A 919 -37.45 0.56 18.60
CA SER A 919 -37.52 0.44 17.12
C SER A 919 -36.75 1.49 16.30
N GLU A 920 -35.94 2.38 16.88
CA GLU A 920 -35.28 3.43 16.10
C GLU A 920 -33.76 3.46 16.41
N PHE A 921 -33.00 2.76 15.57
CA PHE A 921 -31.55 2.99 15.41
C PHE A 921 -31.31 4.35 14.73
N PRO A 922 -30.14 4.98 14.93
CA PRO A 922 -29.92 6.34 14.49
C PRO A 922 -29.82 6.41 12.97
N ASP A 923 -30.83 7.04 12.36
CA ASP A 923 -30.80 7.59 11.02
C ASP A 923 -29.54 8.48 10.86
N PHE A 924 -28.43 7.93 10.38
CA PHE A 924 -27.56 8.65 9.45
C PHE A 924 -28.30 8.74 8.11
N ALA A 925 -29.46 9.39 8.15
CA ALA A 925 -30.12 9.78 6.94
C ALA A 925 -29.28 10.90 6.35
N ILE A 926 -28.67 10.62 5.20
CA ILE A 926 -28.56 11.60 4.11
C ILE A 926 -30.00 12.07 3.84
N ARG A 927 -30.54 12.91 4.72
CA ARG A 927 -31.92 13.36 4.68
C ARG A 927 -31.93 14.57 3.76
N GLU A 928 -32.17 14.26 2.48
CA GLU A 928 -32.89 15.15 1.57
C GLU A 928 -32.31 16.55 1.33
N THR A 929 -31.05 16.67 0.91
CA THR A 929 -30.60 17.85 0.12
C THR A 929 -29.75 17.45 -1.09
N LEU A 930 -30.13 16.39 -1.79
CA LEU A 930 -29.97 16.37 -3.25
C LEU A 930 -31.26 16.95 -3.84
N PRO A 931 -31.26 18.16 -4.42
CA PRO A 931 -32.42 18.64 -5.14
C PRO A 931 -32.72 17.65 -6.26
N LYS A 932 -34.00 17.29 -6.41
CA LYS A 932 -34.54 16.66 -7.61
C LYS A 932 -34.13 17.47 -8.84
N TYR A 933 -33.10 17.05 -9.55
CA TYR A 933 -33.00 17.20 -10.99
C TYR A 933 -32.37 15.91 -11.55
N THR A 934 -33.05 15.37 -12.57
CA THR A 934 -32.75 14.19 -13.39
C THR A 934 -31.33 14.09 -13.90
#